data_AF-D5AS93-F1
#
_entry.id   AF-D5AS93-F1
#
_cell.length_a   1.000
_cell.length_b   1.000
_cell.length_c   1.000
_cell.angle_alpha   90.00
_cell.angle_beta   90.00
_cell.angle_gamma   90.00
#
_symmetry.space_group_name_H-M   'P 1'
#
loop_
_entity.id
_entity.type
_entity.pdbx_description
1 polymer ?
#
loop_
_entity_poly.entity_id
_entity_poly.type
_entity_poly.pdbx_seq_one_letter_code
_entity_poly.pdbx_strand_id
1 'polypeptide(L)'
;MRSLFLALVASLALALPLAAQDVAPPVSAATVQTGLAAVIAANAAAIAKPSRQSIGPVIAALGQAGTGAPAFLQAWADKKLGARKADGAIFRVTKTAAGYALADPATGVDRGRAAKAEIAEIKPNAGVRGLIASALIQFQLSDPDPKQRLAALTTLARDGAAEHLAPLAASIETETDPAIKAQKDRLLGLLTIRFGASPAARIAAIESFGADLGLDFRAALNPILATSRQVFDAAPGANVAALLTPGKPGFPEAEAYDLLVSQGLAPKRLAPADLRAALESHLENGAVGGVPLADLSDPGQREAAYAALEAAGKVPAGATPAEVRAALAAHRFADIYAEPDPAVTAAAKAALQSVSLKVSAMQGADLTLDALSLASIYFLAAIGLAITFGVMRVINMAHGEFITMGAYTGYVVQQFISDYTISIAVALPLAFAVTFAAGVAMERLVIRHLARRPLETLLASFGISIALQQLFKNIFGTQARPLTAPEWLDGALVLNDIVAISYIRIAIFVLALAFLGLFLLVMKRTRLGLEVRAVTQNPSMAASMGINPDRINMLTFGLGSGIAGIAGVAIGLFAKVTSELGADYIVQSFMTVVVGGVGNIWGTLAGAALVGGLQKGIEALNPANTLAAQTWMILFIIIFIQFRPRGIIALRGRAAGD
;
A
#
# COMPACT_ATOMS: atom_id res chain seq x y z
N MET A 1 52.71 43.08 -65.21
CA MET A 1 52.22 41.78 -64.71
C MET A 1 53.37 40.80 -64.84
N ARG A 2 54.44 41.05 -64.10
CA ARG A 2 54.65 40.91 -62.65
C ARG A 2 55.12 39.48 -62.36
N SER A 3 56.38 39.22 -62.69
CA SER A 3 57.51 39.40 -61.77
C SER A 3 57.55 38.24 -60.77
N LEU A 4 58.50 37.30 -60.84
CA LEU A 4 59.92 37.58 -61.13
C LEU A 4 60.36 38.75 -60.26
N PHE A 5 60.18 38.64 -58.96
CA PHE A 5 60.88 39.41 -57.94
C PHE A 5 60.84 38.50 -56.71
N LEU A 6 61.89 37.72 -56.54
CA LEU A 6 62.95 38.08 -55.61
C LEU A 6 62.67 37.37 -54.27
N ALA A 7 63.40 36.33 -53.87
CA ALA A 7 64.86 36.30 -53.76
C ALA A 7 65.36 37.63 -53.19
N LEU A 8 65.95 37.65 -52.00
CA LEU A 8 66.39 38.91 -51.37
C LEU A 8 65.19 39.81 -50.99
N VAL A 9 64.99 40.12 -49.72
CA VAL A 9 66.02 40.60 -48.82
C VAL A 9 65.90 39.75 -47.55
N ALA A 10 66.78 38.76 -47.42
CA ALA A 10 68.04 38.95 -46.72
C ALA A 10 67.77 39.08 -45.22
N SER A 11 67.89 37.99 -44.47
CA SER A 11 69.18 37.65 -43.86
C SER A 11 69.71 38.79 -42.99
N LEU A 12 69.42 38.71 -41.71
CA LEU A 12 70.39 38.98 -40.64
C LEU A 12 69.98 38.02 -39.51
N ALA A 13 70.73 36.98 -39.14
CA ALA A 13 72.11 36.67 -39.41
C ALA A 13 72.32 35.15 -39.43
N LEU A 14 72.93 34.69 -40.52
CA LEU A 14 73.72 33.46 -40.57
C LEU A 14 75.07 33.78 -39.94
N ALA A 15 75.47 33.03 -38.91
CA ALA A 15 76.88 32.80 -38.58
C ALA A 15 76.99 31.62 -37.58
N LEU A 16 77.04 30.41 -38.11
CA LEU A 16 77.92 29.36 -37.57
C LEU A 16 79.37 29.80 -37.84
N PRO A 17 80.36 29.50 -36.97
CA PRO A 17 80.93 28.15 -36.99
C PRO A 17 81.47 27.58 -35.65
N LEU A 18 81.56 26.25 -35.65
CA LEU A 18 82.57 25.36 -35.04
C LEU A 18 83.08 25.62 -33.62
N ALA A 19 82.94 24.62 -32.73
CA ALA A 19 84.04 23.69 -32.41
C ALA A 19 83.70 22.75 -31.25
N ALA A 20 84.04 21.46 -31.43
CA ALA A 20 84.50 20.46 -30.44
C ALA A 20 83.62 20.15 -29.20
N GLN A 21 83.56 18.96 -28.61
CA GLN A 21 84.07 17.60 -28.80
C GLN A 21 83.34 16.76 -27.71
N ASP A 22 83.03 15.49 -28.04
CA ASP A 22 83.05 14.32 -27.15
C ASP A 22 82.07 14.10 -25.95
N VAL A 23 81.33 12.97 -26.07
CA VAL A 23 81.01 11.91 -25.06
C VAL A 23 80.01 12.28 -23.94
N ALA A 24 78.85 11.59 -23.75
CA ALA A 24 78.66 10.29 -23.06
C ALA A 24 77.16 9.82 -23.07
N PRO A 25 76.77 8.66 -22.50
CA PRO A 25 75.87 7.61 -23.08
C PRO A 25 74.35 7.81 -22.81
N PRO A 26 73.43 6.94 -23.33
CA PRO A 26 71.99 7.21 -23.25
C PRO A 26 71.46 6.97 -21.84
N VAL A 27 70.77 7.96 -21.28
CA VAL A 27 70.00 7.80 -20.04
C VAL A 27 68.58 7.38 -20.42
N SER A 28 68.20 6.24 -19.84
CA SER A 28 66.92 5.54 -19.94
C SER A 28 65.69 6.46 -19.97
N ALA A 29 64.76 6.15 -20.89
CA ALA A 29 63.41 6.65 -20.84
C ALA A 29 62.72 6.19 -19.54
N ALA A 30 62.32 7.16 -18.71
CA ALA A 30 61.35 6.95 -17.64
C ALA A 30 60.02 7.58 -18.08
N THR A 31 59.10 6.73 -18.54
CA THR A 31 57.72 7.09 -18.88
C THR A 31 56.96 7.54 -17.64
N VAL A 32 56.41 8.76 -17.68
CA VAL A 32 55.37 9.24 -16.76
C VAL A 32 54.10 8.43 -17.01
N GLN A 33 53.55 7.82 -15.97
CA GLN A 33 52.49 6.80 -16.06
C GLN A 33 51.11 7.42 -15.75
N THR A 34 50.29 7.67 -16.76
CA THR A 34 48.87 8.01 -16.65
C THR A 34 48.02 6.76 -16.85
N GLY A 35 47.42 6.23 -15.79
CA GLY A 35 46.56 5.04 -15.85
C GLY A 35 46.09 4.56 -14.47
N LEU A 36 45.08 3.68 -14.42
CA LEU A 36 44.49 3.13 -13.18
C LEU A 36 45.55 2.64 -12.17
N ALA A 37 46.64 2.04 -12.64
CA ALA A 37 47.75 1.63 -11.78
C ALA A 37 48.40 2.79 -11.01
N ALA A 38 48.54 3.96 -11.64
CA ALA A 38 49.08 5.16 -11.01
C ALA A 38 48.10 5.75 -9.97
N VAL A 39 46.80 5.72 -10.26
CA VAL A 39 45.75 6.15 -9.31
C VAL A 39 45.71 5.24 -8.09
N ILE A 40 45.83 3.92 -8.28
CA ILE A 40 45.93 2.94 -7.19
C ILE A 40 47.19 3.19 -6.35
N ALA A 41 48.34 3.40 -7.00
CA ALA A 41 49.60 3.64 -6.31
C ALA A 41 49.59 4.95 -5.50
N ALA A 42 49.10 6.04 -6.09
CA ALA A 42 49.00 7.35 -5.42
C ALA A 42 48.05 7.33 -4.21
N ASN A 43 47.07 6.43 -4.19
CA ASN A 43 46.07 6.33 -3.13
C ASN A 43 46.18 5.05 -2.29
N ALA A 44 47.29 4.31 -2.38
CA ALA A 44 47.43 2.99 -1.77
C ALA A 44 47.20 3.00 -0.25
N ALA A 45 47.66 4.04 0.45
CA ALA A 45 47.47 4.20 1.90
C ALA A 45 45.98 4.36 2.28
N ALA A 46 45.24 5.18 1.53
CA ALA A 46 43.80 5.39 1.73
C ALA A 46 42.99 4.14 1.38
N ILE A 47 43.38 3.39 0.34
CA ILE A 47 42.75 2.13 -0.05
C ILE A 47 42.99 1.03 1.00
N ALA A 48 44.19 0.98 1.59
CA ALA A 48 44.55 0.00 2.62
C ALA A 48 43.83 0.24 3.96
N LYS A 49 43.58 1.51 4.33
CA LYS A 49 42.87 1.90 5.56
C LYS A 49 41.70 2.85 5.24
N PRO A 50 40.62 2.36 4.61
CA PRO A 50 39.58 3.25 4.11
C PRO A 50 38.65 3.73 5.23
N SER A 51 38.35 5.04 5.23
CA SER A 51 37.30 5.63 6.06
C SER A 51 36.21 6.24 5.17
N ARG A 52 34.95 6.18 5.61
CA ARG A 52 33.81 6.72 4.84
C ARG A 52 33.98 8.20 4.52
N GLN A 53 34.60 8.97 5.40
CA GLN A 53 34.77 10.43 5.26
C GLN A 53 35.87 10.80 4.25
N SER A 54 36.89 9.95 4.06
CA SER A 54 38.08 10.29 3.27
C SER A 54 38.15 9.59 1.92
N ILE A 55 37.40 8.50 1.72
CA ILE A 55 37.57 7.62 0.57
C ILE A 55 36.79 8.04 -0.69
N GLY A 56 35.84 8.98 -0.55
CA GLY A 56 35.00 9.46 -1.66
C GLY A 56 35.80 9.95 -2.88
N PRO A 57 36.75 10.91 -2.72
CA PRO A 57 37.57 11.39 -3.83
C PRO A 57 38.41 10.30 -4.50
N VAL A 58 38.88 9.32 -3.72
CA VAL A 58 39.66 8.18 -4.23
C VAL A 58 38.79 7.28 -5.10
N ILE A 59 37.56 6.99 -4.67
CA ILE A 59 36.59 6.20 -5.44
C ILE A 59 36.23 6.91 -6.74
N ALA A 60 36.00 8.24 -6.70
CA ALA A 60 35.73 9.03 -7.89
C ALA A 60 36.91 9.01 -8.88
N ALA A 61 38.15 9.19 -8.38
CA ALA A 61 39.36 9.11 -9.21
C ALA A 61 39.55 7.72 -9.83
N LEU A 62 39.30 6.65 -9.07
CA LEU A 62 39.32 5.27 -9.58
C LEU A 62 38.26 5.06 -10.67
N GLY A 63 37.05 5.59 -10.47
CA GLY A 63 35.95 5.51 -11.45
C GLY A 63 36.25 6.21 -12.77
N GLN A 64 37.10 7.25 -12.78
CA GLN A 64 37.52 7.93 -14.01
C GLN A 64 38.74 7.30 -14.67
N ALA A 65 39.41 6.33 -14.03
CA ALA A 65 40.71 5.83 -14.45
C ALA A 65 40.70 4.74 -15.54
N GLY A 66 39.56 4.50 -16.19
CA GLY A 66 39.43 3.65 -17.38
C GLY A 66 38.84 2.25 -17.15
N THR A 67 38.97 1.37 -18.15
CA THR A 67 38.23 0.10 -18.28
C THR A 67 38.49 -0.94 -17.18
N GLY A 68 39.62 -0.87 -16.46
CA GLY A 68 39.95 -1.78 -15.36
C GLY A 68 39.30 -1.41 -14.01
N ALA A 69 38.71 -0.22 -13.91
CA ALA A 69 38.16 0.31 -12.66
C ALA A 69 37.01 -0.53 -12.05
N PRO A 70 36.04 -1.05 -12.83
CA PRO A 70 34.95 -1.85 -12.28
C PRO A 70 35.47 -3.14 -11.62
N ALA A 71 36.40 -3.81 -12.29
CA ALA A 71 37.00 -5.05 -11.80
C ALA A 71 37.81 -4.84 -10.50
N PHE A 72 38.50 -3.69 -10.39
CA PHE A 72 39.19 -3.29 -9.17
C PHE A 72 38.20 -3.02 -8.03
N LEU A 73 37.20 -2.17 -8.27
CA LEU A 73 36.19 -1.77 -7.28
C LEU A 73 35.38 -2.99 -6.79
N GLN A 74 35.01 -3.91 -7.69
CA GLN A 74 34.34 -5.15 -7.32
C GLN A 74 35.22 -6.04 -6.44
N ALA A 75 36.50 -6.23 -6.79
CA ALA A 75 37.44 -6.99 -5.97
C ALA A 75 37.64 -6.36 -4.58
N TRP A 76 37.60 -5.03 -4.50
CA TRP A 76 37.69 -4.31 -3.23
C TRP A 76 36.44 -4.53 -2.37
N ALA A 77 35.25 -4.38 -2.95
CA ALA A 77 33.97 -4.62 -2.28
C ALA A 77 33.86 -6.06 -1.75
N ASP A 78 34.34 -7.03 -2.53
CA ASP A 78 34.36 -8.46 -2.21
C ASP A 78 35.41 -8.86 -1.16
N LYS A 79 36.22 -7.92 -0.65
CA LYS A 79 37.33 -8.18 0.28
C LYS A 79 38.40 -9.11 -0.31
N LYS A 80 38.60 -9.04 -1.62
CA LYS A 80 39.61 -9.82 -2.37
C LYS A 80 40.86 -9.01 -2.67
N LEU A 81 41.10 -7.88 -1.99
CA LEU A 81 42.33 -7.11 -2.13
C LEU A 81 43.27 -7.34 -0.95
N GLY A 82 44.57 -7.29 -1.22
CA GLY A 82 45.63 -7.34 -0.21
C GLY A 82 46.79 -6.43 -0.59
N ALA A 83 47.36 -5.74 0.40
CA ALA A 83 48.57 -4.95 0.26
C ALA A 83 49.78 -5.79 0.68
N ARG A 84 50.83 -5.83 -0.15
CA ARG A 84 52.11 -6.42 0.23
C ARG A 84 52.84 -5.50 1.19
N LYS A 85 53.32 -6.04 2.32
CA LYS A 85 53.93 -5.25 3.41
C LYS A 85 55.26 -4.61 3.04
N ALA A 86 56.00 -5.20 2.09
CA ALA A 86 57.33 -4.73 1.70
C ALA A 86 57.31 -3.41 0.90
N ASP A 87 56.35 -3.27 -0.01
CA ASP A 87 56.28 -2.18 -1.00
C ASP A 87 54.93 -1.43 -1.00
N GLY A 88 53.94 -1.90 -0.22
CA GLY A 88 52.59 -1.33 -0.19
C GLY A 88 51.77 -1.60 -1.44
N ALA A 89 52.27 -2.41 -2.40
CA ALA A 89 51.57 -2.67 -3.65
C ALA A 89 50.30 -3.50 -3.43
N ILE A 90 49.23 -3.16 -4.16
CA ILE A 90 47.90 -3.74 -3.99
C ILE A 90 47.67 -4.81 -5.05
N PHE A 91 47.23 -5.99 -4.59
CA PHE A 91 46.93 -7.15 -5.43
C PHE A 91 45.51 -7.64 -5.17
N ARG A 92 44.92 -8.28 -6.18
CA ARG A 92 43.80 -9.19 -5.95
C ARG A 92 44.35 -10.49 -5.39
N VAL A 93 43.79 -10.95 -4.28
CA VAL A 93 44.32 -12.09 -3.51
C VAL A 93 43.31 -13.22 -3.46
N THR A 94 43.78 -14.44 -3.74
CA THR A 94 43.00 -15.68 -3.58
C THR A 94 43.71 -16.59 -2.59
N LYS A 95 42.98 -17.11 -1.60
CA LYS A 95 43.55 -18.01 -0.57
C LYS A 95 43.95 -19.34 -1.18
N THR A 96 45.15 -19.80 -0.82
CA THR A 96 45.71 -21.11 -1.20
C THR A 96 46.27 -21.80 0.03
N ALA A 97 46.59 -23.09 -0.06
CA ALA A 97 47.15 -23.85 1.06
C ALA A 97 48.47 -23.28 1.61
N ALA A 98 49.27 -22.61 0.76
CA ALA A 98 50.59 -22.08 1.11
C ALA A 98 50.62 -20.54 1.34
N GLY A 99 49.49 -19.85 1.25
CA GLY A 99 49.43 -18.38 1.33
C GLY A 99 48.41 -17.77 0.37
N TYR A 100 48.80 -16.77 -0.40
CA TYR A 100 47.93 -16.11 -1.38
C TYR A 100 48.49 -16.24 -2.80
N ALA A 101 47.62 -16.53 -3.76
CA ALA A 101 47.87 -16.23 -5.16
C ALA A 101 47.57 -14.75 -5.41
N LEU A 102 48.53 -14.03 -6.01
CA LEU A 102 48.45 -12.62 -6.30
C LEU A 102 48.10 -12.43 -7.77
N ALA A 103 47.11 -11.59 -8.05
CA ALA A 103 46.79 -11.16 -9.40
C ALA A 103 46.75 -9.65 -9.47
N ASP A 104 46.97 -9.12 -10.67
CA ASP A 104 46.78 -7.72 -10.98
C ASP A 104 45.35 -7.30 -10.61
N PRO A 105 45.16 -6.23 -9.83
CA PRO A 105 43.87 -5.97 -9.22
C PRO A 105 42.81 -5.47 -10.22
N ALA A 106 43.24 -4.97 -11.40
CA ALA A 106 42.37 -4.51 -12.47
C ALA A 106 42.15 -5.59 -13.56
N THR A 107 43.23 -6.25 -14.00
CA THR A 107 43.19 -7.18 -15.14
C THR A 107 43.06 -8.64 -14.74
N GLY A 108 43.37 -9.00 -13.49
CA GLY A 108 43.36 -10.39 -13.03
C GLY A 108 44.54 -11.23 -13.53
N VAL A 109 45.50 -10.64 -14.24
CA VAL A 109 46.73 -11.32 -14.69
C VAL A 109 47.51 -11.81 -13.47
N ASP A 110 47.98 -13.07 -13.52
CA ASP A 110 48.75 -13.68 -12.43
C ASP A 110 50.07 -12.91 -12.18
N ARG A 111 50.34 -12.61 -10.91
CA ARG A 111 51.54 -11.92 -10.41
C ARG A 111 52.32 -12.78 -9.41
N GLY A 112 52.03 -14.07 -9.34
CA GLY A 112 52.75 -15.06 -8.54
C GLY A 112 52.09 -15.35 -7.20
N ARG A 113 52.87 -15.82 -6.23
CA ARG A 113 52.40 -16.25 -4.91
C ARG A 113 53.16 -15.52 -3.80
N ALA A 114 52.49 -15.26 -2.69
CA ALA A 114 53.09 -14.65 -1.50
C ALA A 114 52.69 -15.42 -0.23
N ALA A 115 53.59 -15.45 0.75
CA ALA A 115 53.32 -16.07 2.04
C ALA A 115 52.25 -15.27 2.80
N LYS A 116 51.49 -15.94 3.68
CA LYS A 116 50.43 -15.28 4.47
C LYS A 116 50.95 -14.12 5.32
N ALA A 117 52.21 -14.18 5.77
CA ALA A 117 52.83 -13.14 6.58
C ALA A 117 53.13 -11.86 5.78
N GLU A 118 53.26 -11.95 4.45
CA GLU A 118 53.70 -10.87 3.57
C GLU A 118 52.56 -9.98 3.08
N ILE A 119 51.30 -10.44 3.19
CA ILE A 119 50.11 -9.75 2.70
C ILE A 119 49.23 -9.29 3.87
N ALA A 120 48.88 -8.01 3.87
CA ALA A 120 47.82 -7.45 4.70
C ALA A 120 46.51 -7.41 3.89
N GLU A 121 45.50 -8.21 4.30
CA GLU A 121 44.18 -8.20 3.67
C GLU A 121 43.51 -6.82 3.84
N ILE A 122 42.96 -6.28 2.75
CA ILE A 122 42.21 -5.02 2.75
C ILE A 122 40.72 -5.34 2.87
N LYS A 123 40.10 -4.91 3.97
CA LYS A 123 38.70 -5.19 4.29
C LYS A 123 37.92 -3.90 4.48
N PRO A 124 37.22 -3.39 3.45
CA PRO A 124 36.35 -2.24 3.63
C PRO A 124 35.20 -2.55 4.58
N ASN A 125 34.87 -1.60 5.45
CA ASN A 125 33.70 -1.68 6.32
C ASN A 125 32.39 -1.55 5.52
N ALA A 126 31.24 -1.74 6.17
CA ALA A 126 29.95 -1.65 5.50
C ALA A 126 29.69 -0.29 4.84
N GLY A 127 30.09 0.81 5.48
CA GLY A 127 29.92 2.16 4.95
C GLY A 127 30.74 2.44 3.70
N VAL A 128 31.99 1.97 3.63
CA VAL A 128 32.87 2.11 2.45
C VAL A 128 32.38 1.21 1.32
N ARG A 129 31.93 -0.01 1.60
CA ARG A 129 31.33 -0.89 0.59
C ARG A 129 30.10 -0.28 -0.07
N GLY A 130 29.29 0.49 0.67
CA GLY A 130 28.18 1.25 0.11
C GLY A 130 28.62 2.30 -0.91
N LEU A 131 29.69 3.06 -0.62
CA LEU A 131 30.25 4.04 -1.57
C LEU A 131 30.85 3.38 -2.81
N ILE A 132 31.53 2.24 -2.64
CA ILE A 132 32.06 1.46 -3.76
C ILE A 132 30.92 0.93 -4.64
N ALA A 133 29.83 0.43 -4.03
CA ALA A 133 28.65 -0.01 -4.76
C ALA A 133 28.00 1.16 -5.53
N SER A 134 27.90 2.34 -4.91
CA SER A 134 27.44 3.59 -5.57
C SER A 134 28.25 3.88 -6.84
N ALA A 135 29.58 3.86 -6.73
CA ALA A 135 30.46 4.12 -7.86
C ALA A 135 30.49 3.01 -8.92
N LEU A 136 30.13 1.78 -8.58
CA LEU A 136 30.04 0.66 -9.53
C LEU A 136 28.83 0.77 -10.45
N ILE A 137 27.76 1.42 -9.99
CA ILE A 137 26.50 1.57 -10.73
C ILE A 137 26.72 2.15 -12.12
N GLN A 138 27.53 3.20 -12.26
CA GLN A 138 27.74 3.86 -13.57
C GLN A 138 28.26 2.89 -14.64
N PHE A 139 29.01 1.87 -14.22
CA PHE A 139 29.51 0.82 -15.12
C PHE A 139 28.48 -0.28 -15.33
N GLN A 140 27.81 -0.70 -14.26
CA GLN A 140 26.80 -1.75 -14.32
C GLN A 140 25.58 -1.37 -15.17
N LEU A 141 25.25 -0.08 -15.28
CA LEU A 141 24.15 0.43 -16.10
C LEU A 141 24.34 0.16 -17.60
N SER A 142 25.58 -0.02 -18.07
CA SER A 142 25.92 -0.31 -19.46
C SER A 142 26.61 -1.68 -19.61
N ASP A 143 26.44 -2.56 -18.62
CA ASP A 143 27.04 -3.90 -18.64
C ASP A 143 26.44 -4.76 -19.78
N PRO A 144 27.26 -5.57 -20.49
CA PRO A 144 26.75 -6.50 -21.49
C PRO A 144 25.72 -7.51 -20.96
N ASP A 145 25.76 -7.86 -19.66
CA ASP A 145 24.79 -8.76 -19.02
C ASP A 145 23.53 -7.98 -18.55
N PRO A 146 22.33 -8.30 -19.10
CA PRO A 146 21.07 -7.69 -18.66
C PRO A 146 20.79 -7.84 -17.17
N LYS A 147 21.26 -8.91 -16.51
CA LYS A 147 21.04 -9.12 -15.08
C LYS A 147 21.79 -8.10 -14.22
N GLN A 148 23.00 -7.72 -14.64
CA GLN A 148 23.79 -6.70 -13.95
C GLN A 148 23.15 -5.32 -14.10
N ARG A 149 22.65 -5.01 -15.31
CA ARG A 149 21.88 -3.77 -15.56
C ARG A 149 20.63 -3.70 -14.67
N LEU A 150 19.83 -4.77 -14.60
CA LEU A 150 18.65 -4.83 -13.72
C LEU A 150 19.00 -4.71 -12.23
N ALA A 151 20.11 -5.31 -11.78
CA ALA A 151 20.58 -5.19 -10.40
C ALA A 151 20.97 -3.74 -10.06
N ALA A 152 21.63 -3.03 -10.98
CA ALA A 152 21.95 -1.61 -10.84
C ALA A 152 20.68 -0.76 -10.74
N LEU A 153 19.68 -1.00 -11.60
CA LEU A 153 18.39 -0.29 -11.56
C LEU A 153 17.63 -0.54 -10.27
N THR A 154 17.63 -1.77 -9.77
CA THR A 154 17.01 -2.13 -8.48
C THR A 154 17.68 -1.39 -7.31
N THR A 155 18.99 -1.22 -7.37
CA THR A 155 19.76 -0.46 -6.37
C THR A 155 19.43 1.03 -6.46
N LEU A 156 19.35 1.57 -7.69
CA LEU A 156 18.97 2.96 -7.94
C LEU A 156 17.57 3.31 -7.43
N ALA A 157 16.63 2.38 -7.59
CA ALA A 157 15.26 2.57 -7.12
C ALA A 157 15.19 2.77 -5.60
N ARG A 158 16.16 2.24 -4.84
CA ARG A 158 16.21 2.34 -3.37
C ARG A 158 17.06 3.52 -2.91
N ASP A 159 18.30 3.61 -3.40
CA ASP A 159 19.34 4.50 -2.88
C ASP A 159 19.94 5.43 -3.95
N GLY A 160 19.14 5.81 -4.95
CA GLY A 160 19.60 6.72 -6.00
C GLY A 160 19.97 8.12 -5.46
N ALA A 161 21.01 8.70 -6.05
CA ALA A 161 21.62 9.97 -5.65
C ALA A 161 21.89 10.86 -6.87
N ALA A 162 22.19 12.14 -6.64
CA ALA A 162 22.43 13.12 -7.70
C ALA A 162 23.56 12.71 -8.66
N GLU A 163 24.61 12.06 -8.16
CA GLU A 163 25.74 11.56 -8.96
C GLU A 163 25.36 10.49 -10.00
N HIS A 164 24.22 9.82 -9.81
CA HIS A 164 23.75 8.77 -10.73
C HIS A 164 22.96 9.30 -11.92
N LEU A 165 22.55 10.57 -11.92
CA LEU A 165 21.71 11.14 -12.99
C LEU A 165 22.37 11.08 -14.37
N ALA A 166 23.61 11.60 -14.47
CA ALA A 166 24.31 11.67 -15.75
C ALA A 166 24.68 10.28 -16.30
N PRO A 167 25.25 9.34 -15.51
CA PRO A 167 25.48 7.97 -15.98
C PRO A 167 24.21 7.24 -16.40
N LEU A 168 23.11 7.42 -15.67
CA LEU A 168 21.83 6.81 -16.03
C LEU A 168 21.31 7.32 -17.36
N ALA A 169 21.30 8.64 -17.56
CA ALA A 169 20.89 9.26 -18.82
C ALA A 169 21.71 8.75 -20.01
N ALA A 170 23.04 8.71 -19.88
CA ALA A 170 23.92 8.20 -20.92
C ALA A 170 23.67 6.72 -21.25
N SER A 171 23.30 5.91 -20.24
CA SER A 171 23.03 4.48 -20.42
C SER A 171 21.73 4.16 -21.17
N ILE A 172 20.85 5.14 -21.39
CA ILE A 172 19.55 4.95 -22.07
C ILE A 172 19.71 4.95 -23.59
N GLU A 173 20.60 5.79 -24.12
CA GLU A 173 20.82 5.92 -25.57
C GLU A 173 21.32 4.62 -26.20
N THR A 174 22.11 3.85 -25.45
CA THR A 174 22.71 2.58 -25.87
C THR A 174 21.91 1.35 -25.43
N GLU A 175 20.77 1.52 -24.75
CA GLU A 175 19.96 0.39 -24.28
C GLU A 175 19.12 -0.22 -25.40
N THR A 176 19.30 -1.52 -25.60
CA THR A 176 18.59 -2.30 -26.64
C THR A 176 17.36 -3.02 -26.11
N ASP A 177 17.31 -3.34 -24.81
CA ASP A 177 16.15 -4.03 -24.22
C ASP A 177 15.04 -3.03 -23.88
N PRO A 178 13.82 -3.16 -24.46
CA PRO A 178 12.75 -2.19 -24.26
C PRO A 178 12.24 -2.14 -22.81
N ALA A 179 12.25 -3.25 -22.07
CA ALA A 179 11.79 -3.29 -20.69
C ALA A 179 12.80 -2.62 -19.75
N ILE A 180 14.10 -2.89 -19.94
CA ILE A 180 15.17 -2.23 -19.16
C ILE A 180 15.21 -0.74 -19.49
N LYS A 181 15.05 -0.37 -20.77
CA LYS A 181 15.00 1.03 -21.20
C LYS A 181 13.86 1.79 -20.50
N ALA A 182 12.64 1.24 -20.50
CA ALA A 182 11.51 1.83 -19.80
C ALA A 182 11.78 2.01 -18.29
N GLN A 183 12.45 1.05 -17.65
CA GLN A 183 12.83 1.16 -16.24
C GLN A 183 13.91 2.24 -16.01
N LYS A 184 14.89 2.38 -16.91
CA LYS A 184 15.88 3.46 -16.88
C LYS A 184 15.23 4.83 -17.06
N ASP A 185 14.35 4.99 -18.04
CA ASP A 185 13.61 6.23 -18.30
C ASP A 185 12.79 6.63 -17.05
N ARG A 186 12.07 5.67 -16.46
CA ARG A 186 11.33 5.89 -15.22
C ARG A 186 12.24 6.35 -14.08
N LEU A 187 13.34 5.64 -13.82
CA LEU A 187 14.26 6.00 -12.74
C LEU A 187 14.95 7.35 -12.98
N LEU A 188 15.26 7.68 -14.23
CA LEU A 188 15.81 8.98 -14.58
C LEU A 188 14.82 10.09 -14.26
N GLY A 189 13.54 9.89 -14.60
CA GLY A 189 12.47 10.80 -14.20
C GLY A 189 12.38 10.99 -12.68
N LEU A 190 12.31 9.88 -11.91
CA LEU A 190 12.23 9.91 -10.45
C LEU A 190 13.44 10.62 -9.80
N LEU A 191 14.66 10.35 -10.29
CA LEU A 191 15.86 11.03 -9.80
C LEU A 191 15.91 12.49 -10.23
N THR A 192 15.41 12.82 -11.42
CA THR A 192 15.36 14.21 -11.89
C THR A 192 14.42 15.02 -11.02
N ILE A 193 13.26 14.48 -10.61
CA ILE A 193 12.35 15.13 -9.66
C ILE A 193 13.08 15.52 -8.37
N ARG A 194 13.93 14.63 -7.85
CA ARG A 194 14.63 14.82 -6.57
C ARG A 194 15.91 15.67 -6.66
N PHE A 195 16.69 15.51 -7.72
CA PHE A 195 18.07 16.01 -7.81
C PHE A 195 18.37 16.84 -9.07
N GLY A 196 17.37 17.11 -9.91
CA GLY A 196 17.55 17.88 -11.14
C GLY A 196 18.13 19.28 -10.88
N ALA A 197 19.04 19.73 -11.76
CA ALA A 197 19.78 20.98 -11.55
C ALA A 197 18.93 22.25 -11.72
N SER A 198 17.85 22.19 -12.51
CA SER A 198 16.96 23.33 -12.75
C SER A 198 15.52 23.06 -12.32
N PRO A 199 14.80 24.05 -11.78
CA PRO A 199 13.37 23.94 -11.49
C PRO A 199 12.55 23.48 -12.70
N ALA A 200 12.86 24.02 -13.89
CA ALA A 200 12.18 23.65 -15.13
C ALA A 200 12.33 22.16 -15.48
N ALA A 201 13.53 21.59 -15.35
CA ALA A 201 13.75 20.16 -15.58
C ALA A 201 13.01 19.29 -14.56
N ARG A 202 12.96 19.72 -13.29
CA ARG A 202 12.24 19.02 -12.23
C ARG A 202 10.74 19.04 -12.46
N ILE A 203 10.17 20.19 -12.83
CA ILE A 203 8.75 20.34 -13.17
C ILE A 203 8.40 19.48 -14.38
N ALA A 204 9.19 19.54 -15.46
CA ALA A 204 8.98 18.70 -16.64
C ALA A 204 9.04 17.20 -16.29
N ALA A 205 9.95 16.79 -15.40
CA ALA A 205 10.01 15.42 -14.90
C ALA A 205 8.74 15.05 -14.11
N ILE A 206 8.24 15.91 -13.21
CA ILE A 206 6.97 15.66 -12.48
C ILE A 206 5.80 15.51 -13.46
N GLU A 207 5.70 16.40 -14.44
CA GLU A 207 4.61 16.41 -15.43
C GLU A 207 4.67 15.18 -16.35
N SER A 208 5.86 14.68 -16.67
CA SER A 208 6.04 13.50 -17.53
C SER A 208 5.42 12.22 -16.97
N PHE A 209 5.25 12.10 -15.64
CA PHE A 209 4.58 10.96 -15.01
C PHE A 209 3.06 11.02 -15.17
N GLY A 210 2.47 12.20 -15.39
CA GLY A 210 1.05 12.36 -15.72
C GLY A 210 0.09 11.62 -14.78
N ALA A 211 -0.41 10.46 -15.22
CA ALA A 211 -1.39 9.63 -14.50
C ALA A 211 -0.78 8.46 -13.71
N ASP A 212 0.53 8.46 -13.48
CA ASP A 212 1.22 7.40 -12.78
C ASP A 212 0.72 7.21 -11.34
N LEU A 213 0.38 5.98 -10.97
CA LEU A 213 -0.12 5.63 -9.65
C LEU A 213 0.92 4.92 -8.79
N GLY A 214 2.15 4.79 -9.26
CA GLY A 214 3.24 4.11 -8.59
C GLY A 214 3.55 4.71 -7.22
N LEU A 215 3.89 3.82 -6.27
CA LEU A 215 4.28 4.23 -4.92
C LEU A 215 5.63 4.96 -4.92
N ASP A 216 6.51 4.60 -5.85
CA ASP A 216 7.82 5.22 -6.08
C ASP A 216 7.72 6.68 -6.54
N PHE A 217 6.77 7.00 -7.43
CA PHE A 217 6.51 8.38 -7.84
C PHE A 217 6.06 9.24 -6.66
N ARG A 218 5.10 8.76 -5.86
CA ARG A 218 4.67 9.47 -4.64
C ARG A 218 5.80 9.63 -3.63
N ALA A 219 6.63 8.59 -3.47
CA ALA A 219 7.80 8.64 -2.61
C ALA A 219 8.84 9.67 -3.08
N ALA A 220 8.99 9.89 -4.38
CA ALA A 220 9.87 10.92 -4.94
C ALA A 220 9.34 12.35 -4.70
N LEU A 221 8.02 12.55 -4.62
CA LEU A 221 7.39 13.85 -4.37
C LEU A 221 7.39 14.26 -2.89
N ASN A 222 7.29 13.30 -1.96
CA ASN A 222 7.18 13.59 -0.53
C ASN A 222 8.32 14.46 0.03
N PRO A 223 9.61 14.25 -0.29
CA PRO A 223 10.69 15.12 0.19
C PRO A 223 10.58 16.57 -0.30
N ILE A 224 9.98 16.82 -1.46
CA ILE A 224 9.78 18.19 -2.00
C ILE A 224 8.79 18.96 -1.14
N LEU A 225 7.76 18.27 -0.62
CA LEU A 225 6.72 18.86 0.22
C LEU A 225 7.04 18.76 1.72
N ALA A 226 8.22 18.28 2.09
CA ALA A 226 8.63 18.26 3.49
C ALA A 226 8.74 19.69 4.01
N THR A 227 8.16 19.94 5.19
CA THR A 227 8.19 21.24 5.83
C THR A 227 9.04 21.23 7.10
N SER A 228 9.63 22.37 7.42
CA SER A 228 10.30 22.62 8.70
C SER A 228 9.70 23.86 9.34
N ARG A 229 9.39 23.77 10.62
CA ARG A 229 8.86 24.88 11.40
C ARG A 229 9.99 25.82 11.79
N GLN A 230 9.87 27.09 11.43
CA GLN A 230 10.91 28.09 11.66
C GLN A 230 10.33 29.39 12.24
N VAL A 231 11.21 30.14 12.91
CA VAL A 231 10.93 31.44 13.51
C VAL A 231 11.57 32.52 12.66
N PHE A 232 10.87 33.64 12.49
CA PHE A 232 11.34 34.79 11.75
C PHE A 232 11.10 36.08 12.54
N ASP A 233 12.02 37.02 12.46
CA ASP A 233 11.84 38.36 13.03
C ASP A 233 10.89 39.23 12.17
N ALA A 234 10.77 38.89 10.88
CA ALA A 234 9.94 39.58 9.89
C ALA A 234 9.18 38.58 9.01
N ALA A 235 8.51 39.06 7.96
CA ALA A 235 7.85 38.18 6.99
C ALA A 235 8.89 37.21 6.36
N PRO A 236 8.62 35.89 6.30
CA PRO A 236 9.56 34.94 5.73
C PRO A 236 9.77 35.21 4.23
N GLY A 237 11.03 35.31 3.80
CA GLY A 237 11.40 35.42 2.39
C GLY A 237 11.58 34.07 1.67
N ALA A 238 11.29 32.97 2.35
CA ALA A 238 11.42 31.60 1.85
C ALA A 238 10.08 31.09 1.28
N ASN A 239 10.09 29.89 0.69
CA ASN A 239 8.89 29.23 0.20
C ASN A 239 8.00 28.75 1.38
N VAL A 240 7.00 29.55 1.72
CA VAL A 240 6.12 29.33 2.88
C VAL A 240 5.03 28.30 2.57
N ALA A 241 4.95 27.24 3.38
CA ALA A 241 3.87 26.26 3.33
C ALA A 241 2.63 26.73 4.11
N ALA A 242 2.83 27.26 5.31
CA ALA A 242 1.76 27.79 6.15
C ALA A 242 2.30 28.86 7.11
N LEU A 243 1.59 29.97 7.24
CA LEU A 243 1.81 30.93 8.33
C LEU A 243 1.09 30.43 9.58
N LEU A 244 1.81 30.41 10.70
CA LEU A 244 1.31 29.90 11.97
C LEU A 244 1.07 31.04 12.94
N THR A 245 -0.01 30.92 13.71
CA THR A 245 -0.36 31.88 14.75
C THR A 245 -0.41 31.15 16.09
N PRO A 246 0.45 31.50 17.06
CA PRO A 246 0.41 30.90 18.39
C PRO A 246 -0.99 30.97 19.01
N GLY A 247 -1.42 29.90 19.67
CA GLY A 247 -2.73 29.81 20.34
C GLY A 247 -3.89 29.37 19.45
N LYS A 248 -3.66 29.11 18.16
CA LYS A 248 -4.65 28.48 17.26
C LYS A 248 -4.63 26.95 17.37
N PRO A 249 -5.72 26.25 16.97
CA PRO A 249 -5.72 24.79 16.90
C PRO A 249 -4.54 24.26 16.08
N GLY A 250 -3.75 23.34 16.66
CA GLY A 250 -2.56 22.77 16.01
C GLY A 250 -1.24 23.52 16.25
N PHE A 251 -1.25 24.67 16.94
CA PHE A 251 -0.03 25.36 17.36
C PHE A 251 -0.21 26.11 18.69
N PRO A 252 -0.15 25.40 19.84
CA PRO A 252 -0.28 26.00 21.17
C PRO A 252 0.80 27.04 21.47
N GLU A 253 0.48 28.05 22.28
CA GLU A 253 1.46 29.07 22.69
C GLU A 253 2.68 28.49 23.41
N ALA A 254 2.51 27.40 24.16
CA ALA A 254 3.61 26.71 24.83
C ALA A 254 4.61 26.15 23.81
N GLU A 255 4.13 25.45 22.78
CA GLU A 255 4.97 24.90 21.72
C GLU A 255 5.69 26.01 20.93
N ALA A 256 4.97 27.10 20.62
CA ALA A 256 5.54 28.26 19.95
C ALA A 256 6.68 28.90 20.76
N TYR A 257 6.51 28.99 22.07
CA TYR A 257 7.53 29.55 22.96
C TYR A 257 8.73 28.62 23.13
N ASP A 258 8.49 27.32 23.29
CA ASP A 258 9.56 26.32 23.37
C ASP A 258 10.45 26.34 22.11
N LEU A 259 9.86 26.63 20.94
CA LEU A 259 10.62 26.82 19.71
C LEU A 259 11.55 28.04 19.79
N LEU A 260 11.09 29.18 20.32
CA LEU A 260 11.94 30.36 20.55
C LEU A 260 13.11 30.04 21.49
N VAL A 261 12.83 29.33 22.59
CA VAL A 261 13.85 28.93 23.56
C VAL A 261 14.87 27.99 22.93
N SER A 262 14.43 27.02 22.14
CA SER A 262 15.33 26.06 21.47
C SER A 262 16.28 26.71 20.48
N GLN A 263 15.89 27.84 19.91
CA GLN A 263 16.69 28.64 18.97
C GLN A 263 17.50 29.74 19.67
N GLY A 264 17.43 29.84 21.01
CA GLY A 264 18.13 30.86 21.79
C GLY A 264 17.54 32.27 21.65
N LEU A 265 16.31 32.39 21.12
CA LEU A 265 15.62 33.67 20.90
C LEU A 265 14.81 34.13 22.12
N ALA A 266 14.60 33.26 23.11
CA ALA A 266 13.91 33.58 24.35
C ALA A 266 14.48 32.78 25.54
N PRO A 267 14.44 33.31 26.77
CA PRO A 267 14.85 32.58 27.96
C PRO A 267 13.82 31.49 28.35
N LYS A 268 14.22 30.52 29.17
CA LYS A 268 13.33 29.45 29.60
C LYS A 268 12.15 30.02 30.40
N ARG A 269 10.94 29.50 30.17
CA ARG A 269 9.74 29.88 30.92
C ARG A 269 9.87 29.51 32.39
N LEU A 270 9.45 30.42 33.27
CA LEU A 270 9.33 30.14 34.70
C LEU A 270 7.98 29.45 34.99
N ALA A 271 7.98 28.36 35.74
CA ALA A 271 6.72 27.71 36.13
C ALA A 271 5.98 28.59 37.16
N PRO A 272 4.63 28.66 37.13
CA PRO A 272 3.88 29.48 38.08
C PRO A 272 4.12 29.13 39.56
N ALA A 273 4.47 27.88 39.85
CA ALA A 273 4.83 27.43 41.19
C ALA A 273 6.21 27.98 41.62
N ASP A 274 7.19 27.92 40.72
CA ASP A 274 8.55 28.42 40.96
C ASP A 274 8.54 29.95 41.13
N LEU A 275 7.73 30.66 40.34
CA LEU A 275 7.51 32.10 40.49
C LEU A 275 6.98 32.43 41.89
N ARG A 276 5.95 31.72 42.35
CA ARG A 276 5.36 31.95 43.68
C ARG A 276 6.33 31.61 44.80
N ALA A 277 7.04 30.48 44.70
CA ALA A 277 8.04 30.07 45.68
C ALA A 277 9.17 31.10 45.79
N ALA A 278 9.64 31.64 44.65
CA ALA A 278 10.66 32.68 44.63
C ALA A 278 10.16 34.00 45.24
N LEU A 279 8.92 34.41 44.97
CA LEU A 279 8.34 35.60 45.60
C LEU A 279 8.17 35.41 47.12
N GLU A 280 7.74 34.22 47.56
CA GLU A 280 7.56 33.90 48.98
C GLU A 280 8.90 33.90 49.74
N SER A 281 9.98 33.40 49.14
CA SER A 281 11.31 33.40 49.77
C SER A 281 11.97 34.79 49.87
N HIS A 282 11.39 35.81 49.22
CA HIS A 282 11.91 37.18 49.19
C HIS A 282 10.91 38.21 49.76
N LEU A 283 9.96 37.77 50.59
CA LEU A 283 9.06 38.65 51.33
C LEU A 283 9.78 39.31 52.51
N GLU A 284 9.98 40.62 52.40
CA GLU A 284 10.63 41.45 53.42
C GLU A 284 9.69 42.61 53.82
N ASN A 285 9.41 42.75 55.12
CA ASN A 285 8.58 43.85 55.66
C ASN A 285 7.19 44.02 54.99
N GLY A 286 6.57 42.91 54.57
CA GLY A 286 5.24 42.93 53.94
C GLY A 286 5.22 43.32 52.46
N ALA A 287 6.38 43.38 51.80
CA ALA A 287 6.50 43.61 50.36
C ALA A 287 7.53 42.65 49.71
N VAL A 288 7.37 42.39 48.41
CA VAL A 288 8.31 41.61 47.59
C VAL A 288 8.69 42.45 46.38
N GLY A 289 9.98 42.69 46.15
CA GLY A 289 10.42 43.47 44.97
C GLY A 289 9.83 44.89 44.87
N GLY A 290 9.44 45.48 46.00
CA GLY A 290 8.79 46.81 46.06
C GLY A 290 7.26 46.80 45.92
N VAL A 291 6.64 45.63 45.75
CA VAL A 291 5.18 45.46 45.65
C VAL A 291 4.61 44.95 46.99
N PRO A 292 3.60 45.62 47.58
CA PRO A 292 2.96 45.16 48.82
C PRO A 292 2.29 43.79 48.68
N LEU A 293 2.33 42.98 49.74
CA LEU A 293 1.73 41.64 49.78
C LEU A 293 0.24 41.62 49.42
N ALA A 294 -0.50 42.68 49.78
CA ALA A 294 -1.93 42.83 49.44
C ALA A 294 -2.18 42.87 47.93
N ASP A 295 -1.23 43.45 47.18
CA ASP A 295 -1.33 43.64 45.73
C ASP A 295 -0.83 42.42 44.94
N LEU A 296 -0.09 41.51 45.58
CA LEU A 296 0.38 40.24 44.96
C LEU A 296 -0.75 39.23 44.68
N SER A 297 -1.99 39.55 45.04
CA SER A 297 -3.17 38.81 44.57
C SER A 297 -3.41 39.02 43.06
N ASP A 298 -2.97 40.17 42.52
CA ASP A 298 -2.97 40.48 41.10
C ASP A 298 -1.79 39.78 40.38
N PRO A 299 -2.05 38.97 39.33
CA PRO A 299 -1.01 38.35 38.53
C PRO A 299 0.04 39.32 37.97
N GLY A 300 -0.36 40.50 37.50
CA GLY A 300 0.56 41.50 36.93
C GLY A 300 1.48 42.11 37.97
N GLN A 301 0.99 42.33 39.18
CA GLN A 301 1.80 42.83 40.30
C GLN A 301 2.84 41.79 40.77
N ARG A 302 2.50 40.50 40.73
CA ARG A 302 3.47 39.41 40.99
C ARG A 302 4.58 39.35 39.94
N GLU A 303 4.26 39.54 38.68
CA GLU A 303 5.23 39.56 37.59
C GLU A 303 6.19 40.75 37.73
N ALA A 304 5.66 41.94 38.06
CA ALA A 304 6.47 43.14 38.33
C ALA A 304 7.40 42.96 39.53
N ALA A 305 6.91 42.36 40.62
CA ALA A 305 7.73 42.03 41.80
C ALA A 305 8.87 41.06 41.46
N TYR A 306 8.60 40.05 40.62
CA TYR A 306 9.61 39.08 40.19
C TYR A 306 10.69 39.74 39.32
N ALA A 307 10.29 40.53 38.32
CA ALA A 307 11.22 41.26 37.45
C ALA A 307 12.13 42.23 38.25
N ALA A 308 11.60 42.88 39.29
CA ALA A 308 12.39 43.73 40.18
C ALA A 308 13.46 42.94 40.97
N LEU A 309 13.12 41.72 41.43
CA LEU A 309 14.08 40.83 42.10
C LEU A 309 15.12 40.28 41.13
N GLU A 310 14.73 40.00 39.88
CA GLU A 310 15.65 39.53 38.83
C GLU A 310 16.66 40.62 38.46
N ALA A 311 16.20 41.87 38.29
CA ALA A 311 17.06 43.03 38.05
C ALA A 311 18.06 43.28 39.19
N ALA A 312 17.69 42.91 40.43
CA ALA A 312 18.55 42.95 41.60
C ALA A 312 19.48 41.73 41.74
N GLY A 313 19.42 40.76 40.81
CA GLY A 313 20.21 39.53 40.82
C GLY A 313 19.84 38.54 41.93
N LYS A 314 18.64 38.66 42.52
CA LYS A 314 18.21 37.87 43.68
C LYS A 314 17.46 36.58 43.32
N VAL A 315 16.89 36.48 42.12
CA VAL A 315 16.15 35.30 41.63
C VAL A 315 16.71 34.81 40.30
N PRO A 316 16.50 33.52 39.93
CA PRO A 316 16.93 32.99 38.63
C PRO A 316 16.29 33.72 37.45
N ALA A 317 17.04 33.88 36.37
CA ALA A 317 16.51 34.46 35.14
C ALA A 317 15.46 33.54 34.50
N GLY A 318 14.28 34.07 34.17
CA GLY A 318 13.19 33.29 33.57
C GLY A 318 12.02 34.15 33.12
N ALA A 319 11.44 33.84 31.96
CA ALA A 319 10.39 34.67 31.39
C ALA A 319 9.05 34.56 32.14
N THR A 320 8.49 35.73 32.45
CA THR A 320 7.12 35.90 32.91
C THR A 320 6.10 35.64 31.80
N PRO A 321 4.83 35.32 32.12
CA PRO A 321 3.76 35.17 31.13
C PRO A 321 3.55 36.39 30.22
N ALA A 322 3.76 37.62 30.71
CA ALA A 322 3.72 38.82 29.87
C ALA A 322 4.88 38.87 28.86
N GLU A 323 6.11 38.55 29.28
CA GLU A 323 7.28 38.48 28.41
C GLU A 323 7.17 37.36 27.38
N VAL A 324 6.60 36.20 27.75
CA VAL A 324 6.26 35.11 26.83
C VAL A 324 5.35 35.62 25.72
N ARG A 325 4.25 36.33 26.06
CA ARG A 325 3.32 36.87 25.07
C ARG A 325 3.97 37.95 24.19
N ALA A 326 4.78 38.83 24.78
CA ALA A 326 5.51 39.84 24.04
C ALA A 326 6.51 39.23 23.05
N ALA A 327 7.26 38.21 23.48
CA ALA A 327 8.20 37.48 22.64
C ALA A 327 7.49 36.74 21.48
N LEU A 328 6.36 36.09 21.77
CA LEU A 328 5.53 35.45 20.72
C LEU A 328 4.97 36.47 19.71
N ALA A 329 4.58 37.67 20.16
CA ALA A 329 4.07 38.72 19.29
C ALA A 329 5.16 39.39 18.43
N ALA A 330 6.38 39.45 18.94
CA ALA A 330 7.55 40.02 18.25
C ALA A 330 7.99 39.15 17.06
N HIS A 331 7.79 37.84 17.13
CA HIS A 331 8.24 36.91 16.09
C HIS A 331 7.09 36.45 15.18
N ARG A 332 7.45 35.86 14.05
CA ARG A 332 6.55 35.19 13.11
C ARG A 332 6.95 33.72 13.03
N PHE A 333 5.94 32.87 12.90
CA PHE A 333 6.13 31.42 12.84
C PHE A 333 5.58 30.94 11.50
N ALA A 334 6.37 30.13 10.81
CA ALA A 334 5.94 29.57 9.54
C ALA A 334 6.51 28.17 9.35
N ASP A 335 5.73 27.30 8.72
CA ASP A 335 6.23 26.07 8.15
C ASP A 335 6.78 26.40 6.76
N ILE A 336 8.07 26.13 6.54
CA ILE A 336 8.80 26.41 5.30
C ILE A 336 9.07 25.09 4.58
N TYR A 337 8.81 25.05 3.27
CA TYR A 337 9.17 23.89 2.47
C TYR A 337 10.69 23.73 2.40
N ALA A 338 11.16 22.48 2.45
CA ALA A 338 12.56 22.16 2.19
C ALA A 338 12.97 22.54 0.75
N GLU A 339 12.01 22.52 -0.18
CA GLU A 339 12.18 22.99 -1.54
C GLU A 339 12.07 24.52 -1.63
N PRO A 340 13.14 25.24 -2.04
CA PRO A 340 13.11 26.69 -2.14
C PRO A 340 12.26 27.23 -3.29
N ASP A 341 12.07 26.47 -4.38
CA ASP A 341 11.32 26.95 -5.54
C ASP A 341 9.81 26.70 -5.41
N PRO A 342 8.97 27.76 -5.38
CA PRO A 342 7.53 27.61 -5.23
C PRO A 342 6.88 26.90 -6.43
N ALA A 343 7.39 27.06 -7.65
CA ALA A 343 6.85 26.41 -8.84
C ALA A 343 7.05 24.88 -8.78
N VAL A 344 8.20 24.42 -8.28
CA VAL A 344 8.46 22.98 -8.07
C VAL A 344 7.50 22.41 -7.03
N THR A 345 7.29 23.10 -5.90
CA THR A 345 6.32 22.65 -4.88
C THR A 345 4.89 22.65 -5.40
N ALA A 346 4.50 23.64 -6.21
CA ALA A 346 3.17 23.70 -6.82
C ALA A 346 2.94 22.52 -7.77
N ALA A 347 3.92 22.20 -8.63
CA ALA A 347 3.87 21.03 -9.51
C ALA A 347 3.77 19.72 -8.73
N ALA A 348 4.59 19.54 -7.69
CA ALA A 348 4.58 18.35 -6.84
C ALA A 348 3.24 18.17 -6.11
N LYS A 349 2.66 19.26 -5.57
CA LYS A 349 1.36 19.25 -4.91
C LYS A 349 0.22 18.91 -5.89
N ALA A 350 0.22 19.51 -7.07
CA ALA A 350 -0.77 19.22 -8.12
C ALA A 350 -0.69 17.76 -8.58
N ALA A 351 0.52 17.22 -8.76
CA ALA A 351 0.74 15.82 -9.11
C ALA A 351 0.24 14.89 -7.99
N LEU A 352 0.61 15.12 -6.73
CA LEU A 352 0.14 14.30 -5.60
C LEU A 352 -1.39 14.34 -5.43
N GLN A 353 -2.02 15.49 -5.64
CA GLN A 353 -3.49 15.61 -5.60
C GLN A 353 -4.16 14.84 -6.76
N SER A 354 -3.60 14.90 -7.97
CA SER A 354 -4.11 14.13 -9.11
C SER A 354 -4.00 12.63 -8.86
N VAL A 355 -2.84 12.19 -8.34
CA VAL A 355 -2.59 10.79 -8.00
C VAL A 355 -3.51 10.33 -6.88
N SER A 356 -3.64 11.09 -5.79
CA SER A 356 -4.51 10.70 -4.68
C SER A 356 -5.97 10.60 -5.10
N LEU A 357 -6.48 11.53 -5.91
CA LEU A 357 -7.85 11.47 -6.44
C LEU A 357 -8.09 10.22 -7.27
N LYS A 358 -7.15 9.89 -8.18
CA LYS A 358 -7.24 8.68 -9.02
C LYS A 358 -7.17 7.40 -8.18
N VAL A 359 -6.28 7.36 -7.20
CA VAL A 359 -6.13 6.22 -6.29
C VAL A 359 -7.40 6.02 -5.48
N SER A 360 -7.95 7.08 -4.90
CA SER A 360 -9.21 7.01 -4.18
C SER A 360 -10.38 6.59 -5.08
N ALA A 361 -10.41 7.05 -6.34
CA ALA A 361 -11.41 6.60 -7.31
C ALA A 361 -11.26 5.11 -7.63
N MET A 362 -10.03 4.61 -7.81
CA MET A 362 -9.77 3.19 -8.05
C MET A 362 -10.06 2.31 -6.83
N GLN A 363 -9.69 2.75 -5.63
CA GLN A 363 -10.07 2.08 -4.38
C GLN A 363 -11.60 2.05 -4.20
N GLY A 364 -12.29 3.13 -4.57
CA GLY A 364 -13.75 3.16 -4.58
C GLY A 364 -14.36 2.19 -5.61
N ALA A 365 -13.74 2.07 -6.79
CA ALA A 365 -14.14 1.10 -7.80
C ALA A 365 -13.94 -0.34 -7.30
N ASP A 366 -12.78 -0.64 -6.72
CA ASP A 366 -12.48 -1.95 -6.12
C ASP A 366 -13.48 -2.30 -5.01
N LEU A 367 -13.74 -1.37 -4.09
CA LEU A 367 -14.75 -1.51 -3.04
C LEU A 367 -16.16 -1.77 -3.61
N THR A 368 -16.50 -1.11 -4.73
CA THR A 368 -17.80 -1.29 -5.40
C THR A 368 -17.91 -2.69 -6.02
N LEU A 369 -16.83 -3.19 -6.63
CA LEU A 369 -16.76 -4.54 -7.18
C LEU A 369 -16.87 -5.59 -6.07
N ASP A 370 -16.22 -5.33 -4.92
CA ASP A 370 -16.33 -6.14 -3.71
C ASP A 370 -17.75 -6.16 -3.15
N ALA A 371 -18.40 -5.00 -3.07
CA ALA A 371 -19.79 -4.86 -2.67
C ALA A 371 -20.73 -5.61 -3.62
N LEU A 372 -20.52 -5.51 -4.92
CA LEU A 372 -21.32 -6.20 -5.94
C LEU A 372 -21.15 -7.72 -5.86
N SER A 373 -19.93 -8.18 -5.63
CA SER A 373 -19.65 -9.60 -5.38
C SER A 373 -20.39 -10.10 -4.14
N LEU A 374 -20.32 -9.37 -3.02
CA LEU A 374 -21.01 -9.77 -1.79
C LEU A 374 -22.54 -9.74 -1.95
N ALA A 375 -23.06 -8.72 -2.62
CA ALA A 375 -24.47 -8.63 -2.97
C ALA A 375 -24.93 -9.82 -3.83
N SER A 376 -24.09 -10.33 -4.72
CA SER A 376 -24.41 -11.50 -5.55
C SER A 376 -24.47 -12.79 -4.73
N ILE A 377 -23.56 -12.95 -3.77
CA ILE A 377 -23.57 -14.06 -2.81
C ILE A 377 -24.86 -14.02 -1.99
N TYR A 378 -25.19 -12.85 -1.41
CA TYR A 378 -26.40 -12.69 -0.61
C TYR A 378 -27.67 -12.88 -1.44
N PHE A 379 -27.68 -12.39 -2.68
CA PHE A 379 -28.80 -12.60 -3.58
C PHE A 379 -29.00 -14.09 -3.89
N LEU A 380 -27.92 -14.82 -4.23
CA LEU A 380 -27.99 -16.25 -4.55
C LEU A 380 -28.41 -17.09 -3.33
N ALA A 381 -27.94 -16.73 -2.13
CA ALA A 381 -28.36 -17.37 -0.88
C ALA A 381 -29.84 -17.04 -0.52
N ALA A 382 -30.27 -15.81 -0.76
CA ALA A 382 -31.59 -15.30 -0.39
C ALA A 382 -32.70 -15.63 -1.39
N ILE A 383 -32.41 -15.80 -2.68
CA ILE A 383 -33.46 -15.95 -3.71
C ILE A 383 -34.30 -17.22 -3.49
N GLY A 384 -33.69 -18.33 -3.07
CA GLY A 384 -34.44 -19.54 -2.70
C GLY A 384 -35.42 -19.29 -1.54
N LEU A 385 -34.96 -18.57 -0.51
CA LEU A 385 -35.76 -18.18 0.64
C LEU A 385 -36.88 -17.18 0.26
N ALA A 386 -36.59 -16.24 -0.64
CA ALA A 386 -37.56 -15.27 -1.15
C ALA A 386 -38.72 -15.96 -1.86
N ILE A 387 -38.44 -17.03 -2.60
CA ILE A 387 -39.44 -17.83 -3.31
C ILE A 387 -40.32 -18.59 -2.31
N THR A 388 -39.72 -19.33 -1.39
CA THR A 388 -40.49 -20.11 -0.41
C THR A 388 -41.34 -19.21 0.48
N PHE A 389 -40.77 -18.08 0.93
CA PHE A 389 -41.46 -17.14 1.80
C PHE A 389 -42.52 -16.33 1.04
N GLY A 390 -42.26 -15.96 -0.21
CA GLY A 390 -43.22 -15.25 -1.06
C GLY A 390 -44.50 -16.03 -1.35
N VAL A 391 -44.37 -17.35 -1.51
CA VAL A 391 -45.50 -18.21 -1.86
C VAL A 391 -46.24 -18.73 -0.63
N MET A 392 -45.52 -19.30 0.33
CA MET A 392 -46.13 -19.99 1.48
C MET A 392 -46.25 -19.11 2.73
N ARG A 393 -45.57 -17.95 2.78
CA ARG A 393 -45.45 -17.10 3.98
C ARG A 393 -44.93 -17.83 5.23
N VAL A 394 -44.15 -18.88 5.01
CA VAL A 394 -43.52 -19.69 6.06
C VAL A 394 -42.05 -19.32 6.20
N ILE A 395 -41.65 -18.95 7.41
CA ILE A 395 -40.24 -18.69 7.74
C ILE A 395 -39.53 -20.04 7.91
N ASN A 396 -38.48 -20.29 7.11
CA ASN A 396 -37.70 -21.52 7.15
C ASN A 396 -36.27 -21.25 7.63
N MET A 397 -35.98 -21.57 8.90
CA MET A 397 -34.63 -21.44 9.47
C MET A 397 -33.67 -22.56 9.03
N ALA A 398 -34.17 -23.67 8.49
CA ALA A 398 -33.34 -24.73 7.93
C ALA A 398 -32.81 -24.41 6.52
N HIS A 399 -33.21 -23.27 5.93
CA HIS A 399 -32.76 -22.87 4.59
C HIS A 399 -31.23 -22.79 4.48
N GLY A 400 -30.57 -22.29 5.52
CA GLY A 400 -29.10 -22.27 5.59
C GLY A 400 -28.49 -23.66 5.46
N GLU A 401 -29.12 -24.69 6.02
CA GLU A 401 -28.59 -26.05 5.95
C GLU A 401 -28.74 -26.69 4.58
N PHE A 402 -29.66 -26.21 3.74
CA PHE A 402 -29.66 -26.59 2.32
C PHE A 402 -28.49 -25.98 1.57
N ILE A 403 -28.01 -24.79 1.96
CA ILE A 403 -26.76 -24.21 1.45
C ILE A 403 -25.58 -25.10 1.88
N THR A 404 -25.49 -25.47 3.16
CA THR A 404 -24.46 -26.39 3.67
C THR A 404 -24.47 -27.74 2.92
N MET A 405 -25.65 -28.32 2.72
CA MET A 405 -25.83 -29.58 2.00
C MET A 405 -25.36 -29.49 0.54
N GLY A 406 -25.63 -28.37 -0.13
CA GLY A 406 -25.12 -28.10 -1.47
C GLY A 406 -23.60 -28.03 -1.53
N ALA A 407 -22.98 -27.31 -0.60
CA ALA A 407 -21.53 -27.20 -0.48
C ALA A 407 -20.87 -28.57 -0.26
N TYR A 408 -21.42 -29.39 0.65
CA TYR A 408 -20.95 -30.77 0.85
C TYR A 408 -21.20 -31.68 -0.35
N THR A 409 -22.28 -31.47 -1.11
CA THR A 409 -22.50 -32.21 -2.35
C THR A 409 -21.38 -31.93 -3.35
N GLY A 410 -20.97 -30.67 -3.50
CA GLY A 410 -19.80 -30.30 -4.30
C GLY A 410 -18.52 -31.00 -3.83
N TYR A 411 -18.28 -31.00 -2.52
CA TYR A 411 -17.09 -31.65 -1.94
C TYR A 411 -17.09 -33.16 -2.21
N VAL A 412 -18.22 -33.83 -2.01
CA VAL A 412 -18.36 -35.27 -2.24
C VAL A 412 -18.15 -35.61 -3.72
N VAL A 413 -18.69 -34.83 -4.65
CA VAL A 413 -18.47 -35.04 -6.09
C VAL A 413 -16.99 -34.97 -6.44
N GLN A 414 -16.24 -34.04 -5.84
CA GLN A 414 -14.78 -33.94 -6.03
C GLN A 414 -14.00 -35.14 -5.48
N GLN A 415 -14.56 -35.93 -4.56
CA GLN A 415 -13.91 -37.18 -4.13
C GLN A 415 -14.01 -38.29 -5.18
N PHE A 416 -15.01 -38.23 -6.08
CA PHE A 416 -15.23 -39.22 -7.13
C PHE A 416 -14.73 -38.77 -8.51
N ILE A 417 -14.73 -37.46 -8.77
CA ILE A 417 -14.30 -36.86 -10.03
C ILE A 417 -13.06 -36.00 -9.74
N SER A 418 -11.89 -36.47 -10.20
CA SER A 418 -10.61 -35.78 -10.01
C SER A 418 -10.45 -34.52 -10.87
N ASP A 419 -11.18 -34.42 -12.00
CA ASP A 419 -11.21 -33.21 -12.83
C ASP A 419 -12.14 -32.17 -12.19
N TYR A 420 -11.55 -31.08 -11.69
CA TYR A 420 -12.30 -30.04 -10.98
C TYR A 420 -13.33 -29.33 -11.86
N THR A 421 -13.11 -29.20 -13.18
CA THR A 421 -14.07 -28.56 -14.09
C THR A 421 -15.30 -29.43 -14.27
N ILE A 422 -15.09 -30.72 -14.54
CA ILE A 422 -16.19 -31.69 -14.66
C ILE A 422 -16.90 -31.86 -13.32
N SER A 423 -16.14 -31.86 -12.21
CA SER A 423 -16.71 -31.99 -10.87
C SER A 423 -17.73 -30.88 -10.57
N ILE A 424 -17.45 -29.62 -10.92
CA ILE A 424 -18.37 -28.50 -10.70
C ILE A 424 -19.58 -28.59 -11.63
N ALA A 425 -19.35 -28.94 -12.90
CA ALA A 425 -20.42 -29.10 -13.88
C ALA A 425 -21.44 -30.17 -13.45
N VAL A 426 -20.98 -31.25 -12.79
CA VAL A 426 -21.83 -32.31 -12.23
C VAL A 426 -22.38 -31.93 -10.85
N ALA A 427 -21.59 -31.24 -10.03
CA ALA A 427 -21.99 -30.83 -8.68
C ALA A 427 -23.18 -29.87 -8.68
N LEU A 428 -23.26 -28.93 -9.64
CA LEU A 428 -24.36 -27.96 -9.70
C LEU A 428 -25.75 -28.64 -9.88
N PRO A 429 -25.98 -29.49 -10.89
CA PRO A 429 -27.22 -30.25 -11.02
C PRO A 429 -27.46 -31.22 -9.86
N LEU A 430 -26.41 -31.87 -9.35
CA LEU A 430 -26.57 -32.86 -8.28
C LEU A 430 -26.93 -32.19 -6.95
N ALA A 431 -26.28 -31.06 -6.62
CA ALA A 431 -26.60 -30.25 -5.45
C ALA A 431 -28.06 -29.80 -5.52
N PHE A 432 -28.52 -29.32 -6.67
CA PHE A 432 -29.94 -29.00 -6.88
C PHE A 432 -30.84 -30.20 -6.63
N ALA A 433 -30.54 -31.36 -7.21
CA ALA A 433 -31.39 -32.55 -7.09
C ALA A 433 -31.47 -33.05 -5.63
N VAL A 434 -30.33 -33.10 -4.94
CA VAL A 434 -30.24 -33.55 -3.54
C VAL A 434 -31.00 -32.59 -2.62
N THR A 435 -30.75 -31.28 -2.72
CA THR A 435 -31.42 -30.32 -1.85
C THR A 435 -32.87 -30.09 -2.23
N PHE A 436 -33.26 -30.25 -3.50
CA PHE A 436 -34.66 -30.28 -3.93
C PHE A 436 -35.39 -31.45 -3.27
N ALA A 437 -34.81 -32.66 -3.32
CA ALA A 437 -35.41 -33.84 -2.69
C ALA A 437 -35.51 -33.67 -1.16
N ALA A 438 -34.46 -33.15 -0.52
CA ALA A 438 -34.47 -32.86 0.91
C ALA A 438 -35.52 -31.79 1.28
N GLY A 439 -35.67 -30.75 0.44
CA GLY A 439 -36.70 -29.72 0.60
C GLY A 439 -38.11 -30.29 0.48
N VAL A 440 -38.37 -31.12 -0.53
CA VAL A 440 -39.65 -31.83 -0.71
C VAL A 440 -39.95 -32.74 0.49
N ALA A 441 -38.94 -33.45 1.00
CA ALA A 441 -39.10 -34.31 2.18
C ALA A 441 -39.47 -33.47 3.42
N MET A 442 -38.76 -32.37 3.66
CA MET A 442 -39.05 -31.46 4.77
C MET A 442 -40.45 -30.84 4.65
N GLU A 443 -40.85 -30.44 3.44
CA GLU A 443 -42.18 -29.89 3.20
C GLU A 443 -43.28 -30.90 3.53
N ARG A 444 -43.16 -32.13 2.99
CA ARG A 444 -44.19 -33.17 3.17
C ARG A 444 -44.28 -33.69 4.60
N LEU A 445 -43.14 -33.90 5.24
CA LEU A 445 -43.10 -34.53 6.56
C LEU A 445 -43.41 -33.53 7.67
N VAL A 446 -43.02 -32.27 7.53
CA VAL A 446 -43.08 -31.29 8.62
C VAL A 446 -43.90 -30.07 8.25
N ILE A 447 -43.51 -29.33 7.21
CA ILE A 447 -44.08 -27.99 6.94
C ILE A 447 -45.57 -28.06 6.62
N ARG A 448 -46.01 -29.02 5.82
CA ARG A 448 -47.44 -29.21 5.47
C ARG A 448 -48.34 -29.33 6.70
N HIS A 449 -47.86 -30.01 7.75
CA HIS A 449 -48.62 -30.23 8.98
C HIS A 449 -48.70 -28.99 9.87
N LEU A 450 -47.76 -28.05 9.71
CA LEU A 450 -47.59 -26.86 10.56
C LEU A 450 -47.90 -25.55 9.82
N ALA A 451 -48.19 -25.58 8.52
CA ALA A 451 -48.31 -24.38 7.68
C ALA A 451 -49.30 -23.31 8.16
N ARG A 452 -50.30 -23.69 8.98
CA ARG A 452 -51.28 -22.75 9.58
C ARG A 452 -50.80 -22.13 10.90
N ARG A 453 -49.60 -22.48 11.38
CA ARG A 453 -49.04 -22.15 12.68
C ARG A 453 -47.61 -21.61 12.51
N PRO A 454 -47.44 -20.31 12.21
CA PRO A 454 -46.15 -19.75 11.78
C PRO A 454 -45.06 -19.86 12.84
N LEU A 455 -45.40 -19.67 14.13
CA LEU A 455 -44.44 -19.81 15.23
C LEU A 455 -43.95 -21.25 15.40
N GLU A 456 -44.86 -22.23 15.31
CA GLU A 456 -44.51 -23.65 15.38
C GLU A 456 -43.64 -24.08 14.19
N THR A 457 -43.91 -23.52 13.00
CA THR A 457 -43.09 -23.81 11.82
C THR A 457 -41.68 -23.25 11.93
N LEU A 458 -41.53 -22.06 12.52
CA LEU A 458 -40.23 -21.48 12.83
C LEU A 458 -39.46 -22.36 13.83
N LEU A 459 -40.09 -22.78 14.92
CA LEU A 459 -39.48 -23.67 15.92
C LEU A 459 -39.08 -25.02 15.32
N ALA A 460 -39.96 -25.62 14.51
CA ALA A 460 -39.69 -26.90 13.85
C ALA A 460 -38.52 -26.80 12.85
N SER A 461 -38.49 -25.76 12.01
CA SER A 461 -37.38 -25.55 11.07
C SER A 461 -36.06 -25.24 11.77
N PHE A 462 -36.07 -24.55 12.91
CA PHE A 462 -34.90 -24.35 13.74
C PHE A 462 -34.38 -25.67 14.34
N GLY A 463 -35.28 -26.52 14.87
CA GLY A 463 -34.92 -27.85 15.36
C GLY A 463 -34.31 -28.76 14.27
N ILE A 464 -34.87 -28.72 13.05
CA ILE A 464 -34.32 -29.42 11.89
C ILE A 464 -32.94 -28.87 11.52
N SER A 465 -32.74 -27.55 11.59
CA SER A 465 -31.44 -26.93 11.33
C SER A 465 -30.36 -27.50 12.26
N ILE A 466 -30.61 -27.53 13.57
CA ILE A 466 -29.69 -28.11 14.56
C ILE A 466 -29.43 -29.60 14.26
N ALA A 467 -30.47 -30.36 13.93
CA ALA A 467 -30.34 -31.79 13.59
C ALA A 467 -29.46 -32.00 12.34
N LEU A 468 -29.64 -31.19 11.30
CA LEU A 468 -28.84 -31.24 10.07
C LEU A 468 -27.39 -30.83 10.33
N GLN A 469 -27.14 -29.77 11.09
CA GLN A 469 -25.79 -29.36 11.50
C GLN A 469 -25.07 -30.50 12.22
N GLN A 470 -25.74 -31.17 13.16
CA GLN A 470 -25.16 -32.31 13.87
C GLN A 470 -24.94 -33.50 12.94
N LEU A 471 -25.84 -33.74 11.98
CA LEU A 471 -25.67 -34.77 10.97
C LEU A 471 -24.43 -34.51 10.10
N PHE A 472 -24.22 -33.26 9.67
CA PHE A 472 -23.01 -32.88 8.92
C PHE A 472 -21.75 -33.07 9.75
N LYS A 473 -21.76 -32.70 11.04
CA LYS A 473 -20.65 -32.95 11.97
C LYS A 473 -20.35 -34.45 12.12
N ASN A 474 -21.37 -35.29 12.17
CA ASN A 474 -21.20 -36.74 12.29
C ASN A 474 -20.64 -37.38 11.02
N ILE A 475 -21.07 -36.93 9.83
CA ILE A 475 -20.66 -37.51 8.54
C ILE A 475 -19.29 -36.97 8.09
N PHE A 476 -19.09 -35.64 8.16
CA PHE A 476 -17.94 -34.96 7.58
C PHE A 476 -16.91 -34.49 8.61
N GLY A 477 -17.27 -34.50 9.90
CA GLY A 477 -16.46 -33.97 10.99
C GLY A 477 -16.72 -32.49 11.27
N THR A 478 -15.97 -31.94 12.23
CA THR A 478 -16.02 -30.52 12.62
C THR A 478 -14.99 -29.65 11.87
N GLN A 479 -14.06 -30.29 11.16
CA GLN A 479 -13.00 -29.62 10.41
C GLN A 479 -13.52 -29.11 9.07
N ALA A 480 -12.98 -27.97 8.63
CA ALA A 480 -13.28 -27.41 7.33
C ALA A 480 -12.80 -28.33 6.20
N ARG A 481 -13.68 -28.61 5.23
CA ARG A 481 -13.37 -29.38 4.03
C ARG A 481 -13.11 -28.43 2.85
N PRO A 482 -12.00 -28.61 2.11
CA PRO A 482 -11.71 -27.76 0.95
C PRO A 482 -12.58 -28.19 -0.23
N LEU A 483 -13.28 -27.23 -0.84
CA LEU A 483 -13.86 -27.40 -2.17
C LEU A 483 -12.96 -26.63 -3.15
N THR A 484 -12.22 -27.37 -3.97
CA THR A 484 -11.15 -26.80 -4.79
C THR A 484 -11.72 -26.25 -6.10
N ALA A 485 -11.31 -25.03 -6.48
CA ALA A 485 -11.68 -24.45 -7.76
C ALA A 485 -10.75 -24.98 -8.89
N PRO A 486 -11.27 -25.13 -10.13
CA PRO A 486 -10.46 -25.43 -11.31
C PRO A 486 -9.54 -24.27 -11.69
N GLU A 487 -8.49 -24.54 -12.46
CA GLU A 487 -7.45 -23.57 -12.83
C GLU A 487 -7.98 -22.28 -13.47
N TRP A 488 -9.06 -22.35 -14.25
CA TRP A 488 -9.67 -21.18 -14.90
C TRP A 488 -10.47 -20.28 -13.93
N LEU A 489 -10.80 -20.79 -12.73
CA LEU A 489 -11.36 -20.01 -11.63
C LEU A 489 -10.29 -19.58 -10.62
N ASP A 490 -9.07 -20.11 -10.74
CA ASP A 490 -7.97 -19.76 -9.86
C ASP A 490 -7.36 -18.40 -10.25
N GLY A 491 -6.95 -17.62 -9.24
CA GLY A 491 -6.42 -16.28 -9.42
C GLY A 491 -7.46 -15.16 -9.58
N ALA A 492 -7.04 -14.09 -10.26
CA ALA A 492 -7.81 -12.85 -10.39
C ALA A 492 -7.57 -12.16 -11.73
N LEU A 493 -8.60 -11.45 -12.20
CA LEU A 493 -8.47 -10.47 -13.26
C LEU A 493 -7.84 -9.20 -12.68
N VAL A 494 -6.55 -9.02 -12.93
CA VAL A 494 -5.79 -7.83 -12.48
C VAL A 494 -5.88 -6.77 -13.55
N LEU A 495 -6.60 -5.69 -13.27
CA LEU A 495 -6.68 -4.52 -14.15
C LEU A 495 -5.49 -3.59 -13.94
N ASN A 496 -5.10 -3.41 -12.67
CA ASN A 496 -3.93 -2.65 -12.24
C ASN A 496 -3.53 -3.07 -10.80
N ASP A 497 -2.51 -2.42 -10.23
CA ASP A 497 -2.02 -2.73 -8.88
C ASP A 497 -3.03 -2.46 -7.74
N ILE A 498 -4.16 -1.81 -8.03
CA ILE A 498 -5.17 -1.39 -7.03
C ILE A 498 -6.46 -2.19 -7.16
N VAL A 499 -6.86 -2.55 -8.38
CA VAL A 499 -8.15 -3.16 -8.71
C VAL A 499 -7.91 -4.56 -9.25
N ALA A 500 -8.32 -5.56 -8.47
CA ALA A 500 -8.21 -6.96 -8.84
C ALA A 500 -9.46 -7.73 -8.38
N ILE A 501 -10.11 -8.43 -9.31
CA ILE A 501 -11.31 -9.21 -9.01
C ILE A 501 -11.00 -10.69 -9.19
N SER A 502 -11.18 -11.50 -8.14
CA SER A 502 -11.04 -12.95 -8.26
C SER A 502 -12.04 -13.54 -9.26
N TYR A 503 -11.61 -14.50 -10.08
CA TYR A 503 -12.48 -15.16 -11.05
C TYR A 503 -13.65 -15.88 -10.39
N ILE A 504 -13.49 -16.40 -9.17
CA ILE A 504 -14.58 -16.98 -8.37
C ILE A 504 -15.70 -15.97 -8.13
N ARG A 505 -15.37 -14.70 -7.83
CA ARG A 505 -16.37 -13.65 -7.59
C ARG A 505 -17.13 -13.30 -8.87
N ILE A 506 -16.43 -13.23 -10.00
CA ILE A 506 -17.05 -13.04 -11.32
C ILE A 506 -17.98 -14.21 -11.65
N ALA A 507 -17.54 -15.44 -11.39
CA ALA A 507 -18.34 -16.64 -11.63
C ALA A 507 -19.61 -16.66 -10.77
N ILE A 508 -19.54 -16.27 -9.50
CA ILE A 508 -20.71 -16.14 -8.62
C ILE A 508 -21.67 -15.06 -9.14
N PHE A 509 -21.16 -13.91 -9.58
CA PHE A 509 -21.97 -12.85 -10.18
C PHE A 509 -22.70 -13.35 -11.43
N VAL A 510 -21.98 -14.02 -12.35
CA VAL A 510 -22.57 -14.61 -13.57
C VAL A 510 -23.60 -15.69 -13.21
N LEU A 511 -23.30 -16.55 -12.23
CA LEU A 511 -24.21 -17.58 -11.74
C LEU A 511 -25.48 -16.95 -11.17
N ALA A 512 -25.36 -15.91 -10.34
CA ALA A 512 -26.49 -15.16 -9.79
C ALA A 512 -27.38 -14.56 -10.88
N LEU A 513 -26.79 -13.95 -11.92
CA LEU A 513 -27.53 -13.43 -13.07
C LEU A 513 -28.18 -14.55 -13.89
N ALA A 514 -27.48 -15.67 -14.11
CA ALA A 514 -28.02 -16.83 -14.81
C ALA A 514 -29.22 -17.41 -14.05
N PHE A 515 -29.14 -17.52 -12.71
CA PHE A 515 -30.26 -17.95 -11.88
C PHE A 515 -31.41 -16.97 -11.87
N LEU A 516 -31.15 -15.66 -11.79
CA LEU A 516 -32.18 -14.65 -11.92
C LEU A 516 -32.90 -14.77 -13.28
N GLY A 517 -32.14 -14.93 -14.37
CA GLY A 517 -32.67 -15.13 -15.71
C GLY A 517 -33.52 -16.40 -15.85
N LEU A 518 -32.99 -17.54 -15.39
CA LEU A 518 -33.68 -18.83 -15.38
C LEU A 518 -34.96 -18.75 -14.54
N PHE A 519 -34.88 -18.16 -13.35
CA PHE A 519 -36.01 -17.98 -12.48
C PHE A 519 -37.09 -17.10 -13.13
N LEU A 520 -36.71 -15.96 -13.71
CA LEU A 520 -37.64 -15.07 -14.41
C LEU A 520 -38.30 -15.78 -15.60
N LEU A 521 -37.54 -16.60 -16.34
CA LEU A 521 -38.07 -17.44 -17.41
C LEU A 521 -39.09 -18.44 -16.88
N VAL A 522 -38.75 -19.20 -15.85
CA VAL A 522 -39.65 -20.18 -15.22
C VAL A 522 -40.91 -19.49 -14.73
N MET A 523 -40.79 -18.41 -13.96
CA MET A 523 -41.95 -17.74 -13.38
C MET A 523 -42.81 -17.01 -14.41
N LYS A 524 -42.24 -16.37 -15.43
CA LYS A 524 -43.03 -15.58 -16.39
C LYS A 524 -43.56 -16.41 -17.55
N ARG A 525 -42.86 -17.46 -17.97
CA ARG A 525 -43.17 -18.19 -19.23
C ARG A 525 -43.63 -19.63 -19.05
N THR A 526 -43.52 -20.23 -17.87
CA THR A 526 -43.92 -21.64 -17.67
C THR A 526 -45.25 -21.80 -16.94
N ARG A 527 -45.87 -22.99 -17.08
CA ARG A 527 -47.09 -23.37 -16.36
C ARG A 527 -46.89 -23.35 -14.84
N LEU A 528 -45.74 -23.81 -14.34
CA LEU A 528 -45.42 -23.75 -12.91
C LEU A 528 -45.51 -22.32 -12.38
N GLY A 529 -44.94 -21.35 -13.10
CA GLY A 529 -45.00 -19.93 -12.72
C GLY A 529 -46.43 -19.36 -12.71
N LEU A 530 -47.28 -19.80 -13.64
CA LEU A 530 -48.70 -19.44 -13.67
C LEU A 530 -49.46 -20.02 -12.48
N GLU A 531 -49.27 -21.31 -12.21
CA GLU A 531 -49.90 -22.04 -11.10
C GLU A 531 -49.47 -21.50 -9.74
N VAL A 532 -48.17 -21.21 -9.56
CA VAL A 532 -47.65 -20.56 -8.35
C VAL A 532 -48.34 -19.22 -8.12
N ARG A 533 -48.42 -18.34 -9.14
CA ARG A 533 -49.11 -17.05 -9.00
C ARG A 533 -50.60 -17.22 -8.66
N ALA A 534 -51.29 -18.16 -9.30
CA ALA A 534 -52.69 -18.44 -9.02
C ALA A 534 -52.90 -18.90 -7.56
N VAL A 535 -52.08 -19.84 -7.09
CA VAL A 535 -52.12 -20.33 -5.70
C VAL A 535 -51.78 -19.23 -4.70
N THR A 536 -50.79 -18.37 -4.98
CA THR A 536 -50.46 -17.25 -4.05
C THR A 536 -51.55 -16.21 -3.90
N GLN A 537 -52.39 -16.03 -4.92
CA GLN A 537 -53.47 -15.04 -4.88
C GLN A 537 -54.72 -15.59 -4.19
N ASN A 538 -55.14 -16.80 -4.54
CA ASN A 538 -56.29 -17.46 -3.92
C ASN A 538 -56.16 -18.99 -4.05
N PRO A 539 -55.62 -19.68 -3.03
CA PRO A 539 -55.44 -21.14 -3.05
C PRO A 539 -56.76 -21.90 -3.26
N SER A 540 -57.85 -21.43 -2.67
CA SER A 540 -59.16 -22.09 -2.74
C SER A 540 -59.75 -22.02 -4.14
N MET A 541 -59.68 -20.85 -4.79
CA MET A 541 -60.13 -20.69 -6.18
C MET A 541 -59.24 -21.49 -7.15
N ALA A 542 -57.92 -21.49 -6.93
CA ALA A 542 -57.00 -22.31 -7.72
C ALA A 542 -57.33 -23.81 -7.63
N ALA A 543 -57.67 -24.29 -6.43
CA ALA A 543 -58.12 -25.67 -6.21
C ALA A 543 -59.41 -26.00 -6.97
N SER A 544 -60.39 -25.10 -6.98
CA SER A 544 -61.63 -25.26 -7.76
C SER A 544 -61.39 -25.29 -9.28
N MET A 545 -60.28 -24.70 -9.75
CA MET A 545 -59.85 -24.72 -11.15
C MET A 545 -58.95 -25.92 -11.50
N GLY A 546 -58.80 -26.89 -10.59
CA GLY A 546 -58.03 -28.13 -10.80
C GLY A 546 -56.53 -28.04 -10.50
N ILE A 547 -56.05 -26.91 -9.97
CA ILE A 547 -54.65 -26.76 -9.54
C ILE A 547 -54.53 -27.30 -8.11
N ASN A 548 -53.67 -28.31 -7.88
CA ASN A 548 -53.45 -28.85 -6.54
C ASN A 548 -52.50 -27.93 -5.73
N PRO A 549 -52.97 -27.16 -4.73
CA PRO A 549 -52.12 -26.20 -4.03
C PRO A 549 -50.99 -26.86 -3.24
N ASP A 550 -51.22 -28.07 -2.70
CA ASP A 550 -50.21 -28.82 -1.95
C ASP A 550 -49.04 -29.20 -2.87
N ARG A 551 -49.33 -29.64 -4.10
CA ARG A 551 -48.29 -29.97 -5.09
C ARG A 551 -47.47 -28.73 -5.46
N ILE A 552 -48.13 -27.58 -5.60
CA ILE A 552 -47.45 -26.32 -5.92
C ILE A 552 -46.56 -25.86 -4.77
N ASN A 553 -47.05 -25.94 -3.52
CA ASN A 553 -46.25 -25.64 -2.32
C ASN A 553 -45.02 -26.53 -2.23
N MET A 554 -45.20 -27.85 -2.40
CA MET A 554 -44.11 -28.84 -2.41
C MET A 554 -43.07 -28.53 -3.49
N LEU A 555 -43.49 -28.29 -4.74
CA LEU A 555 -42.57 -27.97 -5.84
C LEU A 555 -41.85 -26.63 -5.62
N THR A 556 -42.54 -25.65 -5.04
CA THR A 556 -41.96 -24.34 -4.72
C THR A 556 -40.94 -24.44 -3.59
N PHE A 557 -41.24 -25.21 -2.54
CA PHE A 557 -40.32 -25.47 -1.44
C PHE A 557 -39.07 -26.20 -1.95
N GLY A 558 -39.27 -27.28 -2.71
CA GLY A 558 -38.19 -28.03 -3.35
C GLY A 558 -37.34 -27.13 -4.25
N LEU A 559 -37.95 -26.29 -5.09
CA LEU A 559 -37.23 -25.36 -5.97
C LEU A 559 -36.38 -24.36 -5.16
N GLY A 560 -36.92 -23.81 -4.08
CA GLY A 560 -36.20 -22.91 -3.18
C GLY A 560 -34.99 -23.59 -2.52
N SER A 561 -35.15 -24.81 -2.00
CA SER A 561 -34.06 -25.62 -1.44
C SER A 561 -33.05 -26.05 -2.49
N GLY A 562 -33.50 -26.39 -3.71
CA GLY A 562 -32.68 -26.71 -4.86
C GLY A 562 -31.71 -25.57 -5.20
N ILE A 563 -32.26 -24.35 -5.31
CA ILE A 563 -31.48 -23.14 -5.56
C ILE A 563 -30.50 -22.86 -4.41
N ALA A 564 -30.91 -23.08 -3.16
CA ALA A 564 -30.02 -22.97 -2.00
C ALA A 564 -28.82 -23.93 -2.10
N GLY A 565 -29.03 -25.15 -2.59
CA GLY A 565 -27.96 -26.12 -2.82
C GLY A 565 -26.94 -25.64 -3.86
N ILE A 566 -27.43 -25.02 -4.94
CA ILE A 566 -26.55 -24.42 -5.94
C ILE A 566 -25.77 -23.23 -5.38
N ALA A 567 -26.43 -22.39 -4.58
CA ALA A 567 -25.77 -21.33 -3.82
C ALA A 567 -24.68 -21.90 -2.92
N GLY A 568 -24.93 -23.05 -2.29
CA GLY A 568 -23.98 -23.80 -1.47
C GLY A 568 -22.70 -24.18 -2.20
N VAL A 569 -22.81 -24.73 -3.42
CA VAL A 569 -21.62 -25.06 -4.24
C VAL A 569 -20.81 -23.81 -4.54
N ALA A 570 -21.49 -22.72 -4.94
CA ALA A 570 -20.83 -21.47 -5.29
C ALA A 570 -20.15 -20.80 -4.08
N ILE A 571 -20.85 -20.76 -2.93
CA ILE A 571 -20.32 -20.24 -1.67
C ILE A 571 -19.17 -21.12 -1.17
N GLY A 572 -19.26 -22.45 -1.30
CA GLY A 572 -18.20 -23.37 -0.90
C GLY A 572 -16.92 -23.23 -1.74
N LEU A 573 -17.00 -22.71 -2.98
CA LEU A 573 -15.81 -22.40 -3.78
C LEU A 573 -15.16 -21.08 -3.32
N PHE A 574 -15.94 -20.17 -2.75
CA PHE A 574 -15.48 -18.88 -2.25
C PHE A 574 -15.02 -18.93 -0.78
N ALA A 575 -15.72 -19.70 0.05
CA ALA A 575 -15.52 -19.86 1.47
C ALA A 575 -15.34 -21.34 1.81
N LYS A 576 -14.73 -21.65 2.96
CA LYS A 576 -14.47 -23.04 3.34
C LYS A 576 -15.78 -23.77 3.66
N VAL A 577 -15.89 -25.04 3.26
CA VAL A 577 -17.05 -25.86 3.59
C VAL A 577 -16.96 -26.32 5.05
N THR A 578 -17.83 -25.80 5.90
CA THR A 578 -17.95 -26.18 7.30
C THR A 578 -19.38 -26.65 7.61
N SER A 579 -19.55 -27.38 8.70
CA SER A 579 -20.88 -27.83 9.16
C SER A 579 -21.77 -26.72 9.68
N GLU A 580 -21.23 -25.49 9.83
CA GLU A 580 -21.94 -24.30 10.31
C GLU A 580 -22.08 -23.22 9.21
N LEU A 581 -21.61 -23.50 7.98
CA LEU A 581 -21.67 -22.57 6.84
C LEU A 581 -23.08 -22.00 6.65
N GLY A 582 -24.12 -22.84 6.76
CA GLY A 582 -25.51 -22.41 6.64
C GLY A 582 -25.94 -21.37 7.68
N ALA A 583 -25.43 -21.46 8.90
CA ALA A 583 -25.73 -20.53 9.99
C ALA A 583 -25.12 -19.14 9.72
N ASP A 584 -23.94 -19.09 9.08
CA ASP A 584 -23.27 -17.84 8.74
C ASP A 584 -24.07 -17.02 7.71
N TYR A 585 -24.78 -17.70 6.80
CA TYR A 585 -25.50 -17.05 5.70
C TYR A 585 -27.02 -16.93 5.90
N ILE A 586 -27.65 -17.71 6.79
CA ILE A 586 -29.12 -17.68 6.96
C ILE A 586 -29.62 -16.32 7.46
N VAL A 587 -28.90 -15.70 8.41
CA VAL A 587 -29.26 -14.40 8.97
C VAL A 587 -29.21 -13.32 7.89
N GLN A 588 -28.13 -13.29 7.12
CA GLN A 588 -27.94 -12.35 6.01
C GLN A 588 -28.94 -12.57 4.88
N SER A 589 -29.26 -13.84 4.57
CA SER A 589 -30.27 -14.20 3.57
C SER A 589 -31.66 -13.72 3.99
N PHE A 590 -32.04 -13.93 5.25
CA PHE A 590 -33.31 -13.45 5.79
C PHE A 590 -33.39 -11.93 5.80
N MET A 591 -32.35 -11.25 6.29
CA MET A 591 -32.20 -9.79 6.27
C MET A 591 -32.38 -9.24 4.84
N THR A 592 -31.75 -9.87 3.86
CA THR A 592 -31.86 -9.51 2.44
C THR A 592 -33.30 -9.60 1.92
N VAL A 593 -34.03 -10.67 2.24
CA VAL A 593 -35.43 -10.84 1.82
C VAL A 593 -36.35 -9.82 2.51
N VAL A 594 -36.18 -9.60 3.81
CA VAL A 594 -37.03 -8.69 4.60
C VAL A 594 -36.81 -7.23 4.17
N VAL A 595 -35.55 -6.81 4.06
CA VAL A 595 -35.20 -5.47 3.56
C VAL A 595 -35.70 -5.28 2.13
N GLY A 596 -35.50 -6.29 1.27
CA GLY A 596 -35.92 -6.22 -0.11
C GLY A 596 -37.43 -6.09 -0.32
N GLY A 597 -38.21 -6.75 0.55
CA GLY A 597 -39.66 -6.89 0.42
C GLY A 597 -40.02 -8.35 0.14
N VAL A 598 -40.78 -8.92 1.06
CA VAL A 598 -41.14 -10.34 1.06
C VAL A 598 -41.88 -10.73 -0.22
N GLY A 599 -41.37 -11.75 -0.91
CA GLY A 599 -41.99 -12.32 -2.11
C GLY A 599 -41.76 -11.53 -3.40
N ASN A 600 -40.99 -10.45 -3.37
CA ASN A 600 -40.61 -9.70 -4.57
C ASN A 600 -39.12 -9.93 -4.89
N ILE A 601 -38.82 -10.60 -6.01
CA ILE A 601 -37.44 -10.92 -6.40
C ILE A 601 -36.63 -9.67 -6.74
N TRP A 602 -37.23 -8.66 -7.37
CA TRP A 602 -36.57 -7.37 -7.57
C TRP A 602 -36.30 -6.68 -6.23
N GLY A 603 -37.21 -6.86 -5.28
CA GLY A 603 -37.02 -6.49 -3.89
C GLY A 603 -35.81 -7.20 -3.30
N THR A 604 -35.73 -8.53 -3.40
CA THR A 604 -34.59 -9.33 -2.91
C THR A 604 -33.27 -8.91 -3.55
N LEU A 605 -33.24 -8.60 -4.85
CA LEU A 605 -32.04 -8.07 -5.52
C LEU A 605 -31.63 -6.70 -4.97
N ALA A 606 -32.58 -5.77 -4.80
CA ALA A 606 -32.32 -4.47 -4.19
C ALA A 606 -31.89 -4.59 -2.72
N GLY A 607 -32.49 -5.53 -1.97
CA GLY A 607 -32.12 -5.85 -0.61
C GLY A 607 -30.70 -6.41 -0.53
N ALA A 608 -30.32 -7.30 -1.44
CA ALA A 608 -28.99 -7.89 -1.47
C ALA A 608 -27.92 -6.83 -1.82
N ALA A 609 -28.24 -5.93 -2.76
CA ALA A 609 -27.40 -4.79 -3.10
C ALA A 609 -27.23 -3.82 -1.92
N LEU A 610 -28.32 -3.51 -1.20
CA LEU A 610 -28.26 -2.64 -0.03
C LEU A 610 -27.47 -3.27 1.12
N VAL A 611 -27.77 -4.53 1.46
CA VAL A 611 -27.11 -5.25 2.56
C VAL A 611 -25.64 -5.51 2.22
N GLY A 612 -25.31 -5.99 1.02
CA GLY A 612 -23.93 -6.22 0.60
C GLY A 612 -23.12 -4.93 0.49
N GLY A 613 -23.70 -3.88 -0.10
CA GLY A 613 -23.05 -2.58 -0.24
C GLY A 613 -22.83 -1.87 1.08
N LEU A 614 -23.84 -1.86 1.96
CA LEU A 614 -23.71 -1.27 3.29
C LEU A 614 -22.69 -2.05 4.14
N GLN A 615 -22.63 -3.37 4.00
CA GLN A 615 -21.67 -4.17 4.76
C GLN A 615 -20.24 -3.79 4.38
N LYS A 616 -19.93 -3.78 3.07
CA LYS A 616 -18.61 -3.37 2.58
C LYS A 616 -18.31 -1.90 2.87
N GLY A 617 -19.30 -1.02 2.82
CA GLY A 617 -19.16 0.37 3.23
C GLY A 617 -18.77 0.52 4.71
N ILE A 618 -19.43 -0.21 5.62
CA ILE A 618 -19.10 -0.17 7.06
C ILE A 618 -17.72 -0.80 7.32
N GLU A 619 -17.39 -1.91 6.66
CA GLU A 619 -16.06 -2.55 6.75
C GLU A 619 -14.95 -1.59 6.27
N ALA A 620 -15.19 -0.82 5.20
CA ALA A 620 -14.23 0.16 4.70
C ALA A 620 -14.01 1.33 5.67
N LEU A 621 -15.05 1.73 6.41
CA LEU A 621 -14.94 2.78 7.45
C LEU A 621 -14.28 2.28 8.74
N ASN A 622 -14.40 0.98 9.05
CA ASN A 622 -13.80 0.36 10.24
C ASN A 622 -13.01 -0.93 9.91
N PRO A 623 -11.85 -0.84 9.23
CA PRO A 623 -11.08 -2.02 8.80
C PRO A 623 -10.62 -2.92 9.95
N ALA A 624 -10.45 -2.36 11.16
CA ALA A 624 -9.94 -3.07 12.32
C ALA A 624 -11.00 -3.93 13.06
N ASN A 625 -12.29 -3.78 12.76
CA ASN A 625 -13.35 -4.49 13.48
C ASN A 625 -14.49 -4.94 12.57
N THR A 626 -14.31 -6.07 11.89
CA THR A 626 -15.31 -6.69 11.01
C THR A 626 -16.56 -7.15 11.77
N LEU A 627 -16.44 -7.51 13.05
CA LEU A 627 -17.59 -7.88 13.89
C LEU A 627 -18.51 -6.67 14.15
N ALA A 628 -17.93 -5.46 14.26
CA ALA A 628 -18.73 -4.25 14.39
C ALA A 628 -19.62 -4.02 13.15
N ALA A 629 -19.15 -4.38 11.95
CA ALA A 629 -19.95 -4.24 10.73
C ALA A 629 -21.24 -5.07 10.78
N GLN A 630 -21.18 -6.29 11.32
CA GLN A 630 -22.36 -7.14 11.49
C GLN A 630 -23.36 -6.54 12.52
N THR A 631 -22.86 -6.03 13.64
CA THR A 631 -23.70 -5.38 14.66
C THR A 631 -24.39 -4.13 14.10
N TRP A 632 -23.64 -3.25 13.44
CA TRP A 632 -24.17 -2.04 12.80
C TRP A 632 -25.17 -2.36 11.69
N MET A 633 -24.93 -3.44 10.93
CA MET A 633 -25.88 -3.91 9.93
C MET A 633 -27.21 -4.32 10.56
N ILE A 634 -27.19 -5.11 11.64
CA ILE A 634 -28.41 -5.53 12.33
C ILE A 634 -29.17 -4.31 12.86
N LEU A 635 -28.49 -3.37 13.51
CA LEU A 635 -29.10 -2.13 13.99
C LEU A 635 -29.71 -1.31 12.85
N PHE A 636 -28.98 -1.15 11.75
CA PHE A 636 -29.48 -0.46 10.56
C PHE A 636 -30.75 -1.12 10.03
N ILE A 637 -30.78 -2.45 9.93
CA ILE A 637 -31.95 -3.17 9.41
C ILE A 637 -33.15 -3.06 10.36
N ILE A 638 -32.94 -3.13 11.68
CA ILE A 638 -34.00 -2.90 12.66
C ILE A 638 -34.62 -1.52 12.45
N ILE A 639 -33.78 -0.48 12.34
CA ILE A 639 -34.22 0.90 12.09
C ILE A 639 -34.92 1.00 10.73
N PHE A 640 -34.35 0.41 9.69
CA PHE A 640 -34.90 0.42 8.33
C PHE A 640 -36.31 -0.19 8.30
N ILE A 641 -36.51 -1.35 8.94
CA ILE A 641 -37.81 -2.03 9.00
C ILE A 641 -38.83 -1.20 9.78
N GLN A 642 -38.44 -0.48 10.83
CA GLN A 642 -39.34 0.43 11.54
C GLN A 642 -39.90 1.54 10.63
N PHE A 643 -39.07 2.08 9.73
CA PHE A 643 -39.51 3.11 8.77
C PHE A 643 -40.16 2.54 7.50
N ARG A 644 -39.73 1.34 7.06
CA ARG A 644 -40.16 0.66 5.84
C ARG A 644 -40.53 -0.80 6.13
N PRO A 645 -41.65 -1.07 6.83
CA PRO A 645 -42.02 -2.42 7.24
C PRO A 645 -42.38 -3.36 6.08
N ARG A 646 -42.65 -2.80 4.89
CA ARG A 646 -42.94 -3.55 3.65
C ARG A 646 -41.70 -3.81 2.79
N GLY A 647 -40.51 -3.41 3.25
CA GLY A 647 -39.26 -3.48 2.49
C GLY A 647 -39.10 -2.37 1.44
N ILE A 648 -38.04 -2.46 0.63
CA ILE A 648 -37.72 -1.52 -0.45
C ILE A 648 -38.82 -1.56 -1.53
N ILE A 649 -39.21 -2.76 -1.98
CA ILE A 649 -40.22 -2.95 -3.02
C ILE A 649 -41.39 -3.78 -2.47
N ALA A 650 -42.50 -3.12 -2.17
CA ALA A 650 -43.72 -3.77 -1.73
C ALA A 650 -44.38 -4.57 -2.87
N LEU A 651 -44.96 -5.73 -2.54
CA LEU A 651 -45.81 -6.50 -3.45
C LEU A 651 -47.11 -5.72 -3.71
N ARG A 652 -47.43 -5.41 -4.98
CA ARG A 652 -48.73 -4.80 -5.34
C ARG A 652 -49.81 -5.88 -5.37
N GLY A 653 -50.68 -5.90 -4.35
CA GLY A 653 -51.95 -6.62 -4.33
C GLY A 653 -53.02 -5.79 -3.61
N ARG A 654 -54.24 -5.75 -4.14
CA ARG A 654 -55.40 -4.97 -3.63
C ARG A 654 -55.98 -5.47 -2.29
N ALA A 655 -55.19 -6.15 -1.46
CA ALA A 655 -55.58 -6.61 -0.12
C ALA A 655 -54.72 -5.94 0.95
N ALA A 656 -54.35 -4.68 0.72
CA ALA A 656 -53.60 -3.84 1.66
C ALA A 656 -54.49 -2.70 2.21
N GLY A 657 -55.78 -2.98 2.34
CA GLY A 657 -56.73 -2.25 3.16
C GLY A 657 -57.44 -3.29 4.01
N ASP A 658 -56.85 -3.59 5.15
CA ASP A 658 -57.45 -3.90 6.45
C ASP A 658 -56.32 -4.11 7.46
#